data_AF-A0A5W3ERG3-F1
#
_entry.id   AF-A0A5W3ERG3-F1
#
_cell.length_a   1.000
_cell.length_b   1.000
_cell.length_c   1.000
_cell.angle_alpha   90.00
_cell.angle_beta   90.00
_cell.angle_gamma   90.00
#
_symmetry.space_group_name_H-M   'P 1'
#
loop_
_entity.id
_entity.type
_entity.pdbx_description
1 polymer ?
#
loop_
_entity_poly.entity_id
_entity_poly.type
_entity_poly.pdbx_seq_one_letter_code
_entity_poly.pdbx_strand_id
1 'polypeptide(L)'
;MILAAAGHEDDFMTRVAAESAKPEYASYMPIAISGAASLAADYGKTPLVATEYYTNKDLDKNLGLTWTLNVRALETQSKFAETLFPTITVDTNDVGITVRTKVTTVTRGILNALLTKDVVEDNRQPLHNALSNHKVLQDDAIRIVPYVMETGENAKFFVSEDIIENENVQLGRVPAYPTNYLSFSERRLNLFQLSAHPGIVQEGYDETDEIAPGAALGSLLLSVRKPTEEAKDGALIKLNVRDMQFATFQRPPEGDGRELVLQFRRTVFSLNAKSLDWKGAEIPALAALAQNDYTIRYSMNISMSLFTNGQFSGRVDVTAPSLEIEGLYDATGTAVDIESGTGKVIIDNLKLELLGWRFDGTRTNENRRTQGLLLDPIWEQENYKLQYGSPIMTKSPVGVEYDDTERLDDLVSAVNIRNEMLAITQTLSYTEAVKNAAASMITPWDKPAIRGLGRHWVAPWYSESDYEVDKVIQSLDTKDALINARQGLVQRIGDQVTRAIQDSRFMPALRLLTADPNALPKVVIATDEPTAAMLLLVQGDQRLLGDRYEYEVITTNDDRWRVKNEADGSWTRRLQWVLKVPTADDGSYCVLNWGNHFWSPIMVTNINIQRNGATSKELAVQPRNAHICHCPITGLIWIKGITKFVEEKLAFNVTTTSNGTGGTDGGNAGDVGGGATQPGTGGEGAGG
;
A
#
# COMPACT_ATOMS: atom_id res chain seq x y z
N MET A 1 34.21 -26.29 26.06
CA MET A 1 32.83 -26.27 25.54
C MET A 1 31.91 -27.21 26.31
N ILE A 2 32.18 -28.52 26.46
CA ILE A 2 31.32 -29.42 27.28
C ILE A 2 31.24 -28.99 28.76
N LEU A 3 32.35 -28.48 29.34
CA LEU A 3 32.39 -28.01 30.73
C LEU A 3 31.63 -26.68 30.95
N ALA A 4 31.56 -25.82 29.95
CA ALA A 4 30.82 -24.56 30.02
C ALA A 4 29.29 -24.79 29.95
N ALA A 5 28.86 -25.75 29.13
CA ALA A 5 27.45 -26.16 29.05
C ALA A 5 26.94 -26.86 30.33
N ALA A 6 27.84 -27.25 31.24
CA ALA A 6 27.52 -27.89 32.51
C ALA A 6 27.62 -26.94 33.72
N GLY A 7 27.81 -25.62 33.52
CA GLY A 7 27.85 -24.63 34.60
C GLY A 7 29.18 -24.58 35.38
N HIS A 8 30.26 -25.15 34.84
CA HIS A 8 31.59 -25.11 35.44
C HIS A 8 32.51 -24.17 34.64
N GLU A 9 32.21 -22.87 34.71
CA GLU A 9 32.85 -21.83 33.90
C GLU A 9 34.32 -21.58 34.30
N ASP A 10 34.64 -21.58 35.59
CA ASP A 10 36.01 -21.38 36.10
C ASP A 10 36.98 -22.49 35.68
N ASP A 11 36.51 -23.74 35.69
CA ASP A 11 37.30 -24.90 35.23
C ASP A 11 37.52 -24.87 33.71
N PHE A 12 36.55 -24.36 32.96
CA PHE A 12 36.69 -24.16 31.53
C PHE A 12 37.72 -23.07 31.22
N MET A 13 37.65 -21.92 31.89
CA MET A 13 38.60 -20.81 31.72
C MET A 13 40.03 -21.23 32.08
N THR A 14 40.19 -21.98 33.17
CA THR A 14 41.50 -22.47 33.62
C THR A 14 42.11 -23.47 32.64
N ARG A 15 41.30 -24.36 32.04
CA ARG A 15 41.77 -25.32 31.03
C ARG A 15 42.11 -24.66 29.70
N VAL A 16 41.33 -23.68 29.27
CA VAL A 16 41.62 -22.92 28.03
C VAL A 16 42.91 -22.11 28.17
N ALA A 17 43.13 -21.48 29.33
CA ALA A 17 44.37 -20.77 29.64
C ALA A 17 45.59 -21.71 29.72
N ALA A 18 45.40 -22.94 30.20
CA ALA A 18 46.48 -23.95 30.20
C ALA A 18 46.76 -24.52 28.80
N GLU A 19 45.75 -24.63 27.93
CA GLU A 19 45.93 -25.08 26.55
C GLU A 19 46.59 -24.02 25.66
N SER A 20 46.26 -22.74 25.83
CA SER A 20 46.88 -21.65 25.08
C SER A 20 48.37 -21.45 25.43
N ALA A 21 48.81 -21.97 26.58
CA ALA A 21 50.21 -21.98 27.00
C ALA A 21 51.04 -23.15 26.41
N LYS A 22 50.43 -24.06 25.63
CA LYS A 22 51.17 -25.17 25.01
C LYS A 22 52.11 -24.64 23.90
N PRO A 23 53.36 -25.14 23.80
CA PRO A 23 54.36 -24.65 22.84
C PRO A 23 53.94 -24.75 21.37
N GLU A 24 53.02 -25.66 21.06
CA GLU A 24 52.49 -25.90 19.71
C GLU A 24 51.68 -24.72 19.15
N TYR A 25 51.17 -23.82 20.01
CA TYR A 25 50.41 -22.64 19.59
C TYR A 25 51.26 -21.36 19.45
N ALA A 26 52.54 -21.40 19.83
CA ALA A 26 53.45 -20.25 19.76
C ALA A 26 53.83 -19.84 18.31
N SER A 27 53.66 -20.74 17.33
CA SER A 27 53.96 -20.45 15.92
C SER A 27 52.89 -19.62 15.19
N TYR A 28 51.73 -19.37 15.81
CA TYR A 28 50.60 -18.69 15.17
C TYR A 28 50.54 -17.17 15.46
N MET A 29 51.46 -16.61 16.24
CA MET A 29 51.58 -15.16 16.45
C MET A 29 52.91 -14.60 15.93
N PRO A 30 53.00 -14.17 14.66
CA PRO A 30 54.01 -13.24 14.24
C PRO A 30 53.35 -11.93 13.76
N ILE A 31 53.37 -10.90 14.60
CA ILE A 31 53.32 -9.50 14.13
C ILE A 31 54.70 -8.92 14.37
N ALA A 32 55.52 -8.92 13.32
CA ALA A 32 56.78 -8.21 13.30
C ALA A 32 56.52 -6.73 12.98
N ILE A 33 56.80 -5.84 13.92
CA ILE A 33 56.93 -4.41 13.65
C ILE A 33 58.39 -4.17 13.24
N SER A 34 58.62 -3.73 12.00
CA SER A 34 59.95 -3.37 11.51
C SER A 34 60.40 -2.04 12.13
N GLY A 35 61.53 -2.02 12.84
CA GLY A 35 62.22 -0.77 13.18
C GLY A 35 62.80 -0.60 14.59
N ALA A 36 62.79 -1.62 15.45
CA ALA A 36 63.51 -1.55 16.74
C ALA A 36 64.65 -2.57 16.77
N ALA A 37 65.88 -2.06 16.87
CA ALA A 37 67.07 -2.86 17.06
C ALA A 37 66.99 -3.69 18.35
N SER A 38 67.52 -4.90 18.23
CA SER A 38 67.69 -5.92 19.25
C SER A 38 67.89 -5.42 20.69
N LEU A 39 66.99 -5.79 21.59
CA LEU A 39 67.30 -6.15 22.98
C LEU A 39 66.30 -7.22 23.41
N ALA A 40 66.71 -8.48 23.24
CA ALA A 40 66.09 -9.60 23.91
C ALA A 40 66.44 -9.52 25.41
N ALA A 41 65.47 -9.16 26.25
CA ALA A 41 65.50 -9.32 27.70
C ALA A 41 64.06 -9.18 28.23
N ASP A 42 63.34 -10.28 28.41
CA ASP A 42 63.11 -10.93 29.72
C ASP A 42 61.89 -10.35 30.48
N TYR A 43 60.68 -10.81 30.11
CA TYR A 43 59.41 -10.48 30.77
C TYR A 43 59.18 -11.34 32.03
N GLY A 44 60.17 -11.40 32.90
CA GLY A 44 60.06 -12.12 34.17
C GLY A 44 61.07 -11.61 35.18
N LYS A 45 60.58 -11.00 36.26
CA LYS A 45 61.33 -10.58 37.47
C LYS A 45 62.07 -9.25 37.38
N THR A 46 61.33 -8.14 37.48
CA THR A 46 61.54 -7.02 38.43
C THR A 46 60.60 -5.86 38.05
N PRO A 47 59.84 -5.27 38.99
CA PRO A 47 58.88 -4.23 38.64
C PRO A 47 59.63 -2.90 38.55
N LEU A 48 59.99 -2.46 37.35
CA LEU A 48 60.22 -1.04 37.09
C LEU A 48 58.86 -0.37 37.04
N VAL A 49 58.45 0.11 38.21
CA VAL A 49 57.23 0.89 38.42
C VAL A 49 57.40 2.24 37.73
N ALA A 50 56.73 2.41 36.59
CA ALA A 50 56.42 3.73 36.06
C ALA A 50 55.28 4.32 36.91
N THR A 51 55.58 5.35 37.69
CA THR A 51 54.70 6.00 38.68
C THR A 51 53.69 6.98 38.08
N GLU A 52 53.09 6.67 36.93
CA GLU A 52 51.95 7.39 36.37
C GLU A 52 51.03 6.40 35.64
N TYR A 53 50.35 5.53 36.39
CA TYR A 53 49.40 4.55 35.83
C TYR A 53 48.09 4.57 36.62
N TYR A 54 47.07 5.22 36.06
CA TYR A 54 45.69 5.17 36.56
C TYR A 54 45.04 3.85 36.09
N THR A 55 45.29 2.78 36.85
CA THR A 55 44.48 1.54 36.96
C THR A 55 44.05 0.80 35.69
N ASN A 56 44.77 -0.28 35.32
CA ASN A 56 44.35 -1.30 34.33
C ASN A 56 43.54 -2.47 34.93
N LYS A 57 43.24 -2.48 36.25
CA LYS A 57 42.58 -3.63 36.92
C LYS A 57 41.05 -3.69 36.75
N ASP A 58 40.42 -2.63 36.24
CA ASP A 58 38.95 -2.56 36.12
C ASP A 58 38.43 -2.72 34.68
N LEU A 59 39.31 -2.73 33.66
CA LEU A 59 38.86 -2.83 32.26
C LEU A 59 38.30 -4.22 31.93
N ASP A 60 38.95 -5.30 32.39
CA ASP A 60 38.49 -6.67 32.15
C ASP A 60 37.15 -6.96 32.83
N LYS A 61 36.93 -6.43 34.04
CA LYS A 61 35.64 -6.52 34.74
C LYS A 61 34.54 -5.72 34.04
N ASN A 62 34.86 -4.51 33.58
CA ASN A 62 33.92 -3.67 32.84
C ASN A 62 33.58 -4.28 31.46
N LEU A 63 34.48 -5.04 30.84
CA LEU A 63 34.22 -5.75 29.59
C LEU A 63 33.16 -6.86 29.77
N GLY A 64 33.25 -7.65 30.84
CA GLY A 64 32.24 -8.64 31.19
C GLY A 64 30.87 -8.02 31.46
N LEU A 65 30.83 -6.95 32.26
CA LEU A 65 29.60 -6.20 32.53
C LEU A 65 29.01 -5.55 31.26
N THR A 66 29.87 -5.07 30.37
CA THR A 66 29.49 -4.51 29.07
C THR A 66 28.83 -5.56 28.17
N TRP A 67 29.40 -6.76 28.10
CA TRP A 67 28.81 -7.84 27.32
C TRP A 67 27.44 -8.25 27.88
N THR A 68 27.36 -8.50 29.20
CA THR A 68 26.10 -8.89 29.88
C THR A 68 25.02 -7.84 29.68
N LEU A 69 25.35 -6.55 29.79
CA LEU A 69 24.38 -5.49 29.58
C LEU A 69 23.88 -5.42 28.14
N ASN A 70 24.77 -5.55 27.14
CA ASN A 70 24.35 -5.49 25.74
C ASN A 70 23.50 -6.70 25.33
N VAL A 71 23.85 -7.91 25.79
CA VAL A 71 23.05 -9.10 25.53
C VAL A 71 21.70 -9.00 26.22
N ARG A 72 21.68 -8.67 27.52
CA ARG A 72 20.41 -8.55 28.26
C ARG A 72 19.54 -7.43 27.74
N ALA A 73 20.10 -6.26 27.43
CA ALA A 73 19.33 -5.13 26.88
C ALA A 73 18.78 -5.41 25.47
N LEU A 74 19.42 -6.28 24.69
CA LEU A 74 18.92 -6.75 23.40
C LEU A 74 17.83 -7.82 23.55
N GLU A 75 17.98 -8.75 24.51
CA GLU A 75 17.02 -9.84 24.75
C GLU A 75 15.71 -9.39 25.44
N THR A 76 15.66 -8.18 26.00
CA THR A 76 14.58 -7.75 26.90
C THR A 76 13.86 -6.46 26.49
N GLN A 77 13.91 -6.07 25.21
CA GLN A 77 12.96 -5.08 24.71
C GLN A 77 11.53 -5.56 24.94
N SER A 78 10.63 -4.68 25.38
CA SER A 78 9.26 -5.08 25.68
C SER A 78 8.60 -5.67 24.43
N LYS A 79 7.72 -6.67 24.61
CA LYS A 79 7.01 -7.31 23.49
C LYS A 79 6.30 -6.28 22.61
N PHE A 80 5.76 -5.22 23.21
CA PHE A 80 5.15 -4.10 22.50
C PHE A 80 6.14 -3.43 21.55
N ALA A 81 7.31 -3.03 22.05
CA ALA A 81 8.31 -2.33 21.27
C ALA A 81 8.98 -3.23 20.23
N GLU A 82 9.27 -4.50 20.55
CA GLU A 82 9.95 -5.43 19.62
C GLU A 82 9.03 -5.86 18.46
N THR A 83 7.72 -6.02 18.71
CA THR A 83 6.77 -6.38 17.64
C THR A 83 6.59 -5.24 16.63
N LEU A 84 6.58 -3.98 17.09
CA LEU A 84 6.45 -2.78 16.23
C LEU A 84 7.78 -2.36 15.59
N PHE A 85 8.88 -2.50 16.31
CA PHE A 85 10.21 -2.09 15.91
C PHE A 85 11.23 -3.21 16.19
N PRO A 86 11.32 -4.22 15.31
CA PRO A 86 12.32 -5.27 15.44
C PRO A 86 13.73 -4.68 15.49
N THR A 87 14.54 -5.19 16.43
CA THR A 87 15.85 -4.61 16.75
C THR A 87 16.92 -5.04 15.74
N ILE A 88 17.71 -4.07 15.27
CA ILE A 88 18.86 -4.24 14.39
C ILE A 88 20.08 -3.64 15.08
N THR A 89 21.12 -4.45 15.30
CA THR A 89 22.37 -3.99 15.89
C THR A 89 23.24 -3.27 14.87
N VAL A 90 23.71 -2.06 15.21
CA VAL A 90 24.63 -1.24 14.43
C VAL A 90 26.01 -1.31 15.08
N ASP A 91 27.07 -1.31 14.26
CA ASP A 91 28.45 -1.25 14.77
C ASP A 91 28.65 -0.01 15.67
N THR A 92 29.46 -0.13 16.72
CA THR A 92 29.82 0.97 17.62
C THR A 92 30.57 2.10 16.92
N ASN A 93 31.29 1.80 15.84
CA ASN A 93 32.04 2.82 15.10
C ASN A 93 31.13 3.67 14.19
N ASP A 94 29.98 3.14 13.80
CA ASP A 94 29.09 3.82 12.87
C ASP A 94 28.24 4.88 13.55
N VAL A 95 28.24 6.09 12.98
CA VAL A 95 27.49 7.22 13.54
C VAL A 95 25.99 7.17 13.16
N GLY A 96 25.63 6.30 12.24
CA GLY A 96 24.29 6.19 11.71
C GLY A 96 24.16 5.03 10.76
N ILE A 97 22.93 4.76 10.34
CA ILE A 97 22.63 3.78 9.31
C ILE A 97 22.20 4.47 8.03
N THR A 98 22.70 3.96 6.92
CA THR A 98 22.22 4.29 5.59
C THR A 98 21.27 3.19 5.15
N VAL A 99 20.03 3.54 4.84
CA VAL A 99 19.08 2.57 4.29
C VAL A 99 18.71 2.94 2.87
N ARG A 100 18.62 1.91 2.02
CA ARG A 100 18.38 2.06 0.59
C ARG A 100 17.26 1.14 0.14
N THR A 101 16.40 1.63 -0.74
CA THR A 101 15.39 0.80 -1.42
C THR A 101 15.46 1.02 -2.92
N LYS A 102 15.18 -0.04 -3.68
CA LYS A 102 15.13 -0.02 -5.15
C LYS A 102 13.68 0.09 -5.60
N VAL A 103 13.34 1.17 -6.28
CA VAL A 103 12.01 1.35 -6.88
C VAL A 103 12.16 1.33 -8.39
N THR A 104 11.63 0.29 -9.02
CA THR A 104 11.59 0.22 -10.49
C THR A 104 10.47 1.14 -10.97
N THR A 105 10.80 2.09 -11.82
CA THR A 105 9.86 3.05 -12.42
C THR A 105 9.67 2.77 -13.90
N VAL A 106 8.46 3.03 -14.39
CA VAL A 106 8.09 2.97 -15.79
C VAL A 106 8.06 4.41 -16.30
N THR A 107 8.73 4.67 -17.41
CA THR A 107 8.67 5.95 -18.12
C THR A 107 8.49 5.73 -19.61
N ARG A 108 7.83 6.69 -20.27
CA ARG A 108 7.76 6.80 -21.73
C ARG A 108 8.95 7.60 -22.29
N GLY A 109 9.79 8.15 -21.43
CA GLY A 109 10.93 8.99 -21.78
C GLY A 109 10.53 10.46 -21.96
N ILE A 110 11.53 11.34 -21.87
CA ILE A 110 11.37 12.79 -22.05
C ILE A 110 11.55 13.12 -23.53
N LEU A 111 10.67 13.97 -24.06
CA LEU A 111 10.84 14.56 -25.39
C LEU A 111 11.03 16.07 -25.24
N ASN A 112 12.26 16.54 -25.45
CA ASN A 112 12.58 17.96 -25.49
C ASN A 112 12.42 18.47 -26.92
N ALA A 113 11.25 19.00 -27.25
CA ALA A 113 10.99 19.61 -28.55
C ALA A 113 11.49 21.07 -28.62
N LEU A 114 11.59 21.59 -29.84
CA LEU A 114 11.96 22.98 -30.11
C LEU A 114 10.90 23.98 -29.59
N LEU A 115 9.63 23.57 -29.57
CA LEU A 115 8.50 24.35 -29.09
C LEU A 115 8.02 23.80 -27.75
N THR A 116 7.76 24.68 -26.79
CA THR A 116 7.30 24.29 -25.44
C THR A 116 6.01 23.45 -25.46
N LYS A 117 5.14 23.65 -26.45
CA LYS A 117 3.88 22.89 -26.58
C LYS A 117 4.09 21.41 -26.91
N ASP A 118 5.23 21.07 -27.48
CA ASP A 118 5.58 19.72 -27.94
C ASP A 118 6.54 19.02 -26.95
N VAL A 119 6.89 19.68 -25.84
CA VAL A 119 7.69 19.08 -24.77
C VAL A 119 6.80 18.13 -23.97
N VAL A 120 7.25 16.90 -23.78
CA VAL A 120 6.56 15.92 -22.94
C VAL A 120 7.35 15.74 -21.65
N GLU A 121 6.74 16.14 -20.53
CA GLU A 121 7.30 15.99 -19.19
C GLU A 121 7.33 14.52 -18.74
N ASP A 122 8.31 14.20 -17.89
CA ASP A 122 8.55 12.85 -17.40
C ASP A 122 7.52 12.44 -16.35
N ASN A 123 6.46 11.74 -16.76
CA ASN A 123 5.49 11.17 -15.84
C ASN A 123 5.93 9.77 -15.38
N ARG A 124 7.07 9.68 -14.69
CA ARG A 124 7.57 8.40 -14.15
C ARG A 124 6.62 7.86 -13.11
N GLN A 125 6.19 6.61 -13.29
CA GLN A 125 5.33 5.94 -12.32
C GLN A 125 6.00 4.67 -11.81
N PRO A 126 5.98 4.40 -10.49
CA PRO A 126 6.44 3.13 -9.95
C PRO A 126 5.75 1.92 -10.61
N LEU A 127 6.50 0.85 -10.85
CA LEU A 127 6.00 -0.36 -11.54
C LEU A 127 4.85 -1.04 -10.79
N HIS A 128 4.87 -1.04 -9.45
CA HIS A 128 3.79 -1.63 -8.65
C HIS A 128 2.43 -0.96 -8.90
N ASN A 129 2.41 0.28 -9.40
CA ASN A 129 1.17 0.96 -9.76
C ASN A 129 0.43 0.25 -10.90
N ALA A 130 1.14 -0.49 -11.76
CA ALA A 130 0.55 -1.24 -12.86
C ALA A 130 -0.43 -2.33 -12.39
N LEU A 131 -0.28 -2.84 -11.16
CA LEU A 131 -1.20 -3.84 -10.60
C LEU A 131 -2.58 -3.26 -10.23
N SER A 132 -2.71 -1.94 -10.13
CA SER A 132 -3.97 -1.26 -9.85
C SER A 132 -4.44 -0.37 -11.00
N ASN A 133 -3.51 0.16 -11.81
CA ASN A 133 -3.80 1.01 -12.94
C ASN A 133 -3.26 0.41 -14.24
N HIS A 134 -4.17 -0.04 -15.11
CA HIS A 134 -3.83 -0.65 -16.39
C HIS A 134 -3.04 0.29 -17.32
N LYS A 135 -3.20 1.61 -17.18
CA LYS A 135 -2.57 2.62 -18.06
C LYS A 135 -1.06 2.74 -17.89
N VAL A 136 -0.48 2.19 -16.81
CA VAL A 136 0.95 2.30 -16.50
C VAL A 136 1.78 1.47 -17.48
N LEU A 137 1.33 0.26 -17.81
CA LEU A 137 2.00 -0.64 -18.75
C LEU A 137 1.32 -0.70 -20.11
N GLN A 138 0.16 -0.07 -20.27
CA GLN A 138 -0.46 0.08 -21.58
C GLN A 138 0.36 1.07 -22.40
N ASP A 139 0.89 0.59 -23.52
CA ASP A 139 1.59 1.41 -24.49
C ASP A 139 0.96 1.23 -25.88
N ASP A 140 0.39 2.32 -26.38
CA ASP A 140 -0.25 2.38 -27.69
C ASP A 140 0.71 2.94 -28.76
N ALA A 141 2.03 3.04 -28.49
CA ALA A 141 3.01 3.68 -29.40
C ALA A 141 3.04 3.13 -30.84
N ILE A 142 2.61 1.89 -31.06
CA ILE A 142 2.56 1.24 -32.39
C ILE A 142 1.16 1.25 -33.02
N ARG A 143 0.15 1.82 -32.35
CA ARG A 143 -1.20 1.91 -32.89
C ARG A 143 -1.25 2.90 -34.05
N ILE A 144 -1.93 2.53 -35.13
CA ILE A 144 -2.12 3.42 -36.27
C ILE A 144 -3.35 4.29 -35.98
N VAL A 145 -3.12 5.57 -35.71
CA VAL A 145 -4.19 6.55 -35.46
C VAL A 145 -4.06 7.68 -36.48
N PRO A 146 -5.08 7.91 -37.32
CA PRO A 146 -5.11 9.04 -38.24
C PRO A 146 -5.06 10.39 -37.52
N TYR A 147 -4.26 11.33 -38.00
CA TYR A 147 -4.05 12.66 -37.43
C TYR A 147 -4.77 13.73 -38.24
N VAL A 148 -5.55 14.60 -37.59
CA VAL A 148 -6.17 15.76 -38.22
C VAL A 148 -5.17 16.92 -38.18
N MET A 149 -4.76 17.42 -39.35
CA MET A 149 -3.77 18.51 -39.42
C MET A 149 -4.38 19.84 -38.93
N GLU A 150 -3.63 20.58 -38.11
CA GLU A 150 -4.03 21.93 -37.65
C GLU A 150 -4.27 22.90 -38.83
N THR A 151 -3.64 22.67 -39.98
CA THR A 151 -3.80 23.46 -41.21
C THR A 151 -5.08 23.13 -41.99
N GLY A 152 -5.78 22.04 -41.65
CA GLY A 152 -7.02 21.61 -42.32
C GLY A 152 -6.82 20.95 -43.69
N GLU A 153 -5.59 20.77 -44.16
CA GLU A 153 -5.30 20.25 -45.52
C GLU A 153 -5.81 18.82 -45.76
N ASN A 154 -5.92 18.02 -44.70
CA ASN A 154 -6.38 16.63 -44.77
C ASN A 154 -7.84 16.43 -44.29
N ALA A 155 -8.57 17.51 -43.99
CA ALA A 155 -9.93 17.46 -43.43
C ALA A 155 -10.92 16.65 -44.29
N LYS A 156 -10.70 16.57 -45.62
CA LYS A 156 -11.54 15.78 -46.55
C LYS A 156 -11.60 14.28 -46.23
N PHE A 157 -10.60 13.73 -45.55
CA PHE A 157 -10.55 12.33 -45.18
C PHE A 157 -11.28 12.03 -43.86
N PHE A 158 -11.70 13.07 -43.12
CA PHE A 158 -12.32 12.97 -41.81
C PHE A 158 -13.78 13.42 -41.86
N VAL A 159 -14.56 12.98 -40.89
CA VAL A 159 -15.89 13.55 -40.61
C VAL A 159 -15.71 14.98 -40.07
N SER A 160 -16.58 15.90 -40.47
CA SER A 160 -16.51 17.32 -40.03
C SER A 160 -16.59 17.45 -38.51
N GLU A 161 -15.82 18.39 -37.96
CA GLU A 161 -15.84 18.75 -36.54
C GLU A 161 -17.21 19.26 -36.08
N ASP A 162 -17.98 19.87 -36.99
CA ASP A 162 -19.36 20.31 -36.73
C ASP A 162 -20.32 19.14 -36.42
N ILE A 163 -19.98 17.93 -36.86
CA ILE A 163 -20.79 16.72 -36.61
C ILE A 163 -20.28 16.04 -35.33
N ILE A 164 -18.96 15.85 -35.22
CA ILE A 164 -18.35 15.23 -34.05
C ILE A 164 -17.02 15.90 -33.72
N GLU A 165 -16.92 16.36 -32.48
CA GLU A 165 -15.71 16.99 -31.94
C GLU A 165 -14.48 16.08 -32.08
N ASN A 166 -13.33 16.70 -32.37
CA ASN A 166 -12.07 15.98 -32.48
C ASN A 166 -11.64 15.42 -31.11
N GLU A 167 -11.19 14.16 -31.10
CA GLU A 167 -10.68 13.52 -29.89
C GLU A 167 -9.14 13.64 -29.86
N ASN A 168 -8.57 14.05 -28.72
CA ASN A 168 -7.11 14.09 -28.56
C ASN A 168 -6.58 12.72 -28.10
N VAL A 169 -5.64 12.16 -28.84
CA VAL A 169 -5.00 10.88 -28.53
C VAL A 169 -3.50 11.09 -28.36
N GLN A 170 -2.94 10.46 -27.33
CA GLN A 170 -1.50 10.42 -27.08
C GLN A 170 -0.96 9.02 -27.38
N LEU A 171 -0.01 8.91 -28.30
CA LEU A 171 0.68 7.64 -28.59
C LEU A 171 2.09 7.64 -28.00
N GLY A 172 2.33 6.74 -27.06
CA GLY A 172 3.63 6.61 -26.40
C GLY A 172 4.14 7.95 -25.85
N ARG A 173 5.35 8.33 -26.29
CA ARG A 173 6.06 9.56 -25.87
C ARG A 173 5.74 10.82 -26.70
N VAL A 174 4.81 10.72 -27.65
CA VAL A 174 4.44 11.81 -28.56
C VAL A 174 3.46 12.76 -27.84
N PRO A 175 3.46 14.07 -28.15
CA PRO A 175 2.39 14.98 -27.71
C PRO A 175 1.00 14.49 -28.11
N ALA A 176 -0.03 14.90 -27.36
CA ALA A 176 -1.41 14.59 -27.74
C ALA A 176 -1.76 15.31 -29.05
N TYR A 177 -2.42 14.60 -29.96
CA TYR A 177 -2.84 15.16 -31.24
C TYR A 177 -4.32 14.83 -31.55
N PRO A 178 -5.03 15.71 -32.29
CA PRO A 178 -6.42 15.50 -32.66
C PRO A 178 -6.57 14.37 -33.69
N THR A 179 -7.57 13.52 -33.48
CA THR A 179 -8.04 12.48 -34.40
C THR A 179 -9.56 12.52 -34.51
N ASN A 180 -10.09 12.07 -35.65
CA ASN A 180 -11.52 11.90 -35.86
C ASN A 180 -11.83 10.62 -36.65
N TYR A 181 -13.11 10.32 -36.87
CA TYR A 181 -13.58 9.23 -37.74
C TYR A 181 -13.19 9.52 -39.20
N LEU A 182 -12.77 8.48 -39.91
CA LEU A 182 -12.50 8.54 -41.35
C LEU A 182 -13.83 8.55 -42.12
N SER A 183 -13.94 9.43 -43.11
CA SER A 183 -15.15 9.55 -43.93
C SER A 183 -15.25 8.41 -44.95
N PHE A 184 -16.49 7.97 -45.23
CA PHE A 184 -16.77 7.05 -46.33
C PHE A 184 -16.86 7.73 -47.72
N SER A 185 -16.84 9.07 -47.77
CA SER A 185 -16.90 9.82 -49.03
C SER A 185 -15.67 9.57 -49.91
N GLU A 186 -14.51 9.39 -49.29
CA GLU A 186 -13.25 9.12 -49.98
C GLU A 186 -13.02 7.61 -50.11
N ARG A 187 -13.07 7.11 -51.35
CA ARG A 187 -12.94 5.67 -51.62
C ARG A 187 -11.51 5.16 -51.51
N ARG A 188 -10.52 6.05 -51.50
CA ARG A 188 -9.10 5.70 -51.45
C ARG A 188 -8.39 6.59 -50.45
N LEU A 189 -7.71 5.97 -49.51
CA LEU A 189 -6.93 6.67 -48.47
C LEU A 189 -5.66 5.90 -48.15
N ASN A 190 -4.66 6.60 -47.62
CA ASN A 190 -3.42 5.98 -47.15
C ASN A 190 -3.30 6.20 -45.64
N LEU A 191 -3.38 5.11 -44.87
CA LEU A 191 -3.34 5.13 -43.41
C LEU A 191 -1.98 5.55 -42.87
N PHE A 192 -0.87 5.21 -43.54
CA PHE A 192 0.46 5.68 -43.12
C PHE A 192 0.62 7.17 -43.36
N GLN A 193 0.16 7.67 -44.51
CA GLN A 193 0.16 9.12 -44.77
C GLN A 193 -0.71 9.88 -43.76
N LEU A 194 -1.90 9.35 -43.44
CA LEU A 194 -2.82 10.00 -42.51
C LEU A 194 -2.38 9.88 -41.04
N SER A 195 -1.58 8.87 -40.67
CA SER A 195 -1.06 8.69 -39.30
C SER A 195 0.33 9.28 -39.08
N ALA A 196 0.89 9.97 -40.09
CA ALA A 196 2.15 10.68 -39.98
C ALA A 196 1.96 11.99 -39.18
N HIS A 197 1.98 11.88 -37.86
CA HIS A 197 1.87 13.01 -36.95
C HIS A 197 3.25 13.66 -36.68
N PRO A 198 3.32 14.95 -36.25
CA PRO A 198 4.58 15.69 -36.13
C PRO A 198 5.66 15.08 -35.21
N GLY A 199 5.27 14.26 -34.23
CA GLY A 199 6.22 13.57 -33.35
C GLY A 199 6.79 12.24 -33.87
N ILE A 200 6.37 11.77 -35.05
CA ILE A 200 7.10 10.76 -35.82
C ILE A 200 8.03 11.54 -36.74
N VAL A 201 9.31 11.10 -36.77
CA VAL A 201 10.45 11.75 -37.45
C VAL A 201 10.04 12.42 -38.78
N GLN A 202 10.63 13.59 -39.05
CA GLN A 202 10.45 14.47 -40.21
C GLN A 202 10.40 13.78 -41.60
N GLU A 203 10.83 12.51 -41.71
CA GLU A 203 10.82 11.69 -42.93
C GLU A 203 9.57 10.79 -43.10
N GLY A 204 8.67 10.69 -42.12
CA GLY A 204 7.46 9.87 -42.19
C GLY A 204 7.72 8.36 -42.09
N TYR A 205 6.75 7.55 -42.53
CA TYR A 205 6.84 6.08 -42.62
C TYR A 205 7.50 5.67 -43.94
N ASP A 206 8.28 4.59 -43.91
CA ASP A 206 9.06 4.11 -45.06
C ASP A 206 8.69 2.66 -45.47
N GLU A 207 9.38 2.12 -46.48
CA GLU A 207 9.13 0.77 -47.01
C GLU A 207 9.40 -0.37 -46.02
N THR A 208 10.03 -0.09 -44.88
CA THR A 208 10.29 -1.08 -43.81
C THR A 208 9.14 -1.17 -42.80
N ASP A 209 8.19 -0.23 -42.84
CA ASP A 209 7.01 -0.24 -41.97
C ASP A 209 5.88 -1.07 -42.60
N GLU A 210 5.32 -2.00 -41.82
CA GLU A 210 4.23 -2.88 -42.24
C GLU A 210 3.08 -2.87 -41.22
N ILE A 211 1.84 -3.06 -41.70
CA ILE A 211 0.67 -3.21 -40.85
C ILE A 211 0.59 -4.65 -40.34
N ALA A 212 0.43 -4.81 -39.02
CA ALA A 212 0.40 -6.12 -38.40
C ALA A 212 -0.82 -6.96 -38.84
N PRO A 213 -0.66 -8.30 -38.98
CA PRO A 213 -1.74 -9.22 -39.28
C PRO A 213 -2.67 -9.37 -38.07
N GLY A 214 -3.64 -8.46 -37.98
CA GLY A 214 -4.62 -8.39 -36.89
C GLY A 214 -5.49 -7.14 -36.96
N ALA A 215 -5.42 -6.40 -38.07
CA ALA A 215 -6.22 -5.21 -38.29
C ALA A 215 -7.71 -5.56 -38.35
N ALA A 216 -8.54 -4.67 -37.82
CA ALA A 216 -9.98 -4.79 -37.80
C ALA A 216 -10.63 -3.42 -38.05
N LEU A 217 -11.92 -3.46 -38.36
CA LEU A 217 -12.79 -2.30 -38.29
C LEU A 217 -13.08 -2.02 -36.81
N GLY A 218 -12.67 -0.86 -36.29
CA GLY A 218 -12.80 -0.55 -34.86
C GLY A 218 -14.20 -0.12 -34.48
N SER A 219 -14.60 1.07 -34.96
CA SER A 219 -15.94 1.61 -34.71
C SER A 219 -16.54 2.26 -35.94
N LEU A 220 -17.86 2.30 -35.99
CA LEU A 220 -18.66 2.97 -37.03
C LEU A 220 -19.48 4.09 -36.40
N LEU A 221 -19.62 5.18 -37.14
CA LEU A 221 -20.46 6.33 -36.78
C LEU A 221 -21.71 6.35 -37.67
N LEU A 222 -22.87 6.17 -37.05
CA LEU A 222 -24.17 6.19 -37.71
C LEU A 222 -24.92 7.48 -37.34
N SER A 223 -25.48 8.18 -38.33
CA SER A 223 -26.43 9.28 -38.12
C SER A 223 -27.86 8.76 -38.22
N VAL A 224 -28.68 9.11 -37.24
CA VAL A 224 -30.11 8.85 -37.18
C VAL A 224 -30.84 10.19 -37.10
N ARG A 225 -31.53 10.58 -38.18
CA ARG A 225 -32.18 11.89 -38.28
C ARG A 225 -33.48 11.85 -39.06
N LYS A 226 -34.25 12.94 -39.01
CA LYS A 226 -35.36 13.11 -39.94
C LYS A 226 -34.83 13.49 -41.33
N PRO A 227 -35.51 13.12 -42.44
CA PRO A 227 -35.07 13.42 -43.79
C PRO A 227 -34.80 14.92 -44.06
N THR A 228 -35.47 15.80 -43.32
CA THR A 228 -35.37 17.26 -43.44
C THR A 228 -34.21 17.87 -42.67
N GLU A 229 -33.54 17.10 -41.80
CA GLU A 229 -32.46 17.56 -40.93
C GLU A 229 -31.08 17.34 -41.60
N GLU A 230 -30.15 18.27 -41.36
CA GLU A 230 -28.75 18.10 -41.79
C GLU A 230 -28.04 17.07 -40.89
N ALA A 231 -26.91 16.52 -41.35
CA ALA A 231 -26.18 15.48 -40.62
C ALA A 231 -25.69 15.93 -39.23
N LYS A 232 -25.45 17.24 -39.06
CA LYS A 232 -25.03 17.87 -37.79
C LYS A 232 -26.17 17.95 -36.75
N ASP A 233 -27.41 17.99 -37.21
CA ASP A 233 -28.60 18.11 -36.35
C ASP A 233 -29.18 16.74 -35.98
N GLY A 234 -28.62 15.67 -36.56
CA GLY A 234 -29.00 14.28 -36.31
C GLY A 234 -28.37 13.69 -35.05
N ALA A 235 -29.03 12.69 -34.47
CA ALA A 235 -28.43 11.88 -33.41
C ALA A 235 -27.33 10.96 -33.99
N LEU A 236 -26.30 10.70 -33.20
CA LEU A 236 -25.11 9.95 -33.60
C LEU A 236 -24.94 8.68 -32.75
N ILE A 237 -24.92 7.52 -33.39
CA ILE A 237 -24.69 6.25 -32.71
C ILE A 237 -23.27 5.78 -33.02
N LYS A 238 -22.47 5.58 -31.96
CA LYS A 238 -21.14 4.97 -32.04
C LYS A 238 -21.29 3.45 -31.89
N LEU A 239 -21.08 2.70 -32.97
CA LEU A 239 -21.11 1.23 -32.97
C LEU A 239 -19.69 0.70 -32.85
N ASN A 240 -19.36 -0.03 -31.78
CA ASN A 240 -18.10 -0.75 -31.67
C ASN A 240 -18.22 -2.10 -32.40
N VAL A 241 -17.45 -2.29 -33.47
CA VAL A 241 -17.57 -3.44 -34.36
C VAL A 241 -16.34 -4.35 -34.34
N ARG A 242 -15.28 -4.00 -33.60
CA ARG A 242 -13.99 -4.73 -33.55
C ARG A 242 -14.17 -6.25 -33.34
N ASP A 243 -14.98 -6.64 -32.36
CA ASP A 243 -15.15 -8.03 -31.95
C ASP A 243 -16.37 -8.71 -32.62
N MET A 244 -16.94 -8.09 -33.66
CA MET A 244 -18.05 -8.64 -34.42
C MET A 244 -17.57 -9.61 -35.52
N GLN A 245 -18.45 -10.53 -35.90
CA GLN A 245 -18.19 -11.42 -37.02
C GLN A 245 -17.95 -10.60 -38.30
N PHE A 246 -16.94 -11.00 -39.07
CA PHE A 246 -16.52 -10.35 -40.33
C PHE A 246 -15.92 -8.93 -40.20
N ALA A 247 -15.62 -8.45 -38.99
CA ALA A 247 -14.98 -7.16 -38.78
C ALA A 247 -13.44 -7.18 -38.87
N THR A 248 -12.83 -8.35 -39.01
CA THR A 248 -11.37 -8.51 -39.14
C THR A 248 -10.94 -8.57 -40.60
N PHE A 249 -9.80 -7.95 -40.91
CA PHE A 249 -9.18 -8.04 -42.23
C PHE A 249 -8.51 -9.41 -42.39
N GLN A 250 -8.84 -10.13 -43.47
CA GLN A 250 -8.37 -11.48 -43.73
C GLN A 250 -7.58 -11.55 -45.03
N ARG A 251 -6.63 -12.48 -45.13
CA ARG A 251 -5.93 -12.71 -46.39
C ARG A 251 -6.90 -13.26 -47.45
N PRO A 252 -6.91 -12.73 -48.67
CA PRO A 252 -7.66 -13.34 -49.76
C PRO A 252 -7.07 -14.72 -50.11
N PRO A 253 -7.88 -15.66 -50.63
CA PRO A 253 -7.43 -17.00 -50.98
C PRO A 253 -6.44 -17.03 -52.15
N GLU A 254 -6.43 -15.99 -52.99
CA GLU A 254 -5.51 -15.81 -54.12
C GLU A 254 -4.86 -14.42 -54.03
N GLY A 255 -3.58 -14.31 -54.41
CA GLY A 255 -2.85 -13.05 -54.46
C GLY A 255 -1.43 -13.13 -53.86
N ASP A 256 -0.73 -12.00 -53.86
CA ASP A 256 0.67 -11.84 -53.41
C ASP A 256 0.82 -11.83 -51.86
N GLY A 257 -0.25 -12.12 -51.11
CA GLY A 257 -0.23 -12.25 -49.65
C GLY A 257 -0.05 -10.93 -48.85
N ARG A 258 0.18 -9.80 -49.54
CA ARG A 258 0.33 -8.44 -48.98
C ARG A 258 -0.97 -7.63 -48.95
N GLU A 259 -2.04 -8.19 -49.48
CA GLU A 259 -3.39 -7.62 -49.44
C GLU A 259 -4.19 -8.32 -48.35
N LEU A 260 -4.98 -7.55 -47.61
CA LEU A 260 -5.99 -8.02 -46.70
C LEU A 260 -7.35 -7.47 -47.13
N VAL A 261 -8.37 -8.31 -47.12
CA VAL A 261 -9.73 -7.97 -47.51
C VAL A 261 -10.65 -8.11 -46.30
N LEU A 262 -11.52 -7.13 -46.11
CA LEU A 262 -12.60 -7.16 -45.14
C LEU A 262 -13.93 -7.15 -45.89
N GLN A 263 -14.80 -8.09 -45.52
CA GLN A 263 -16.18 -8.18 -46.01
C GLN A 263 -17.14 -8.21 -44.83
N PHE A 264 -17.34 -7.05 -44.20
CA PHE A 264 -18.33 -6.90 -43.14
C PHE A 264 -19.71 -7.00 -43.76
N ARG A 265 -20.41 -8.12 -43.57
CA ARG A 265 -21.66 -8.42 -44.28
C ARG A 265 -22.72 -9.00 -43.37
N ARG A 266 -23.97 -8.64 -43.64
CA ARG A 266 -25.19 -9.24 -43.04
C ARG A 266 -25.21 -9.24 -41.51
N THR A 267 -24.54 -8.27 -40.87
CA THR A 267 -24.66 -8.02 -39.44
C THR A 267 -25.94 -7.23 -39.19
N VAL A 268 -26.90 -7.87 -38.52
CA VAL A 268 -28.20 -7.25 -38.23
C VAL A 268 -28.10 -6.48 -36.94
N PHE A 269 -28.42 -5.20 -37.01
CA PHE A 269 -28.56 -4.30 -35.87
C PHE A 269 -30.02 -3.95 -35.68
N SER A 270 -30.40 -3.59 -34.45
CA SER A 270 -31.77 -3.19 -34.12
C SER A 270 -31.80 -1.86 -33.37
N LEU A 271 -32.73 -0.98 -33.76
CA LEU A 271 -33.05 0.26 -33.04
C LEU A 271 -34.48 0.20 -32.52
N ASN A 272 -34.66 0.68 -31.31
CA ASN A 272 -35.96 0.81 -30.65
C ASN A 272 -36.08 2.18 -29.98
N ALA A 273 -37.24 2.49 -29.42
CA ALA A 273 -37.49 3.75 -28.71
C ALA A 273 -36.55 4.00 -27.52
N LYS A 274 -35.95 2.95 -26.95
CA LYS A 274 -35.00 3.03 -25.83
C LYS A 274 -33.55 3.24 -26.30
N SER A 275 -33.32 3.28 -27.61
CA SER A 275 -32.00 3.51 -28.17
C SER A 275 -31.63 4.97 -27.95
N LEU A 276 -30.56 5.17 -27.19
CA LEU A 276 -30.04 6.50 -26.85
C LEU A 276 -28.92 6.88 -27.80
N ASP A 277 -28.75 8.18 -27.97
CA ASP A 277 -27.59 8.79 -28.62
C ASP A 277 -26.29 8.46 -27.87
N TRP A 278 -25.13 8.64 -28.49
CA TRP A 278 -23.84 8.39 -27.85
C TRP A 278 -23.57 9.21 -26.58
N LYS A 279 -24.27 10.36 -26.41
CA LYS A 279 -24.25 11.18 -25.18
C LYS A 279 -25.32 10.78 -24.15
N GLY A 280 -26.10 9.73 -24.41
CA GLY A 280 -27.20 9.27 -23.54
C GLY A 280 -28.50 10.07 -23.69
N ALA A 281 -28.63 10.91 -24.73
CA ALA A 281 -29.85 11.66 -25.02
C ALA A 281 -30.86 10.79 -25.80
N GLU A 282 -32.16 11.06 -25.63
CA GLU A 282 -33.19 10.45 -26.45
C GLU A 282 -33.08 10.92 -27.91
N ILE A 283 -33.33 10.01 -28.86
CA ILE A 283 -33.26 10.31 -30.29
C ILE A 283 -34.64 10.77 -30.78
N PRO A 284 -34.85 12.05 -31.13
CA PRO A 284 -36.17 12.57 -31.48
C PRO A 284 -36.77 11.92 -32.74
N ALA A 285 -35.92 11.45 -33.65
CA ALA A 285 -36.33 10.71 -34.84
C ALA A 285 -36.93 9.33 -34.53
N LEU A 286 -36.63 8.74 -33.36
CA LEU A 286 -37.16 7.44 -32.93
C LEU A 286 -38.44 7.56 -32.08
N ALA A 287 -38.93 8.78 -31.80
CA ALA A 287 -40.12 9.00 -30.98
C ALA A 287 -41.38 8.31 -31.55
N ALA A 288 -41.49 8.19 -32.88
CA ALA A 288 -42.60 7.50 -33.52
C ALA A 288 -42.60 5.97 -33.28
N LEU A 289 -41.45 5.38 -32.92
CA LEU A 289 -41.34 3.97 -32.55
C LEU A 289 -41.84 3.71 -31.12
N ALA A 290 -41.79 4.74 -30.25
CA ALA A 290 -42.24 4.64 -28.86
C ALA A 290 -43.76 4.48 -28.73
N GLN A 291 -44.52 4.99 -29.70
CA GLN A 291 -45.98 4.96 -29.65
C GLN A 291 -46.58 3.55 -29.80
N ASN A 292 -45.86 2.63 -30.45
CA ASN A 292 -46.35 1.28 -30.77
C ASN A 292 -45.36 0.16 -30.39
N ASP A 293 -44.33 0.46 -29.58
CA ASP A 293 -43.25 -0.48 -29.20
C ASP A 293 -42.57 -1.18 -30.40
N TYR A 294 -42.36 -0.43 -31.48
CA TYR A 294 -41.74 -0.97 -32.69
C TYR A 294 -40.21 -1.01 -32.61
N THR A 295 -39.62 -2.03 -33.21
CA THR A 295 -38.17 -2.23 -33.36
C THR A 295 -37.81 -2.29 -34.84
N ILE A 296 -36.91 -1.40 -35.27
CA ILE A 296 -36.35 -1.39 -36.63
C ILE A 296 -35.15 -2.34 -36.66
N ARG A 297 -35.07 -3.21 -37.66
CA ARG A 297 -33.84 -3.94 -37.99
C ARG A 297 -33.22 -3.39 -39.26
N TYR A 298 -31.90 -3.22 -39.22
CA TYR A 298 -31.11 -2.79 -40.37
C TYR A 298 -29.85 -3.64 -40.49
N SER A 299 -29.38 -3.81 -41.71
CA SER A 299 -28.15 -4.51 -42.05
C SER A 299 -27.18 -3.55 -42.72
N MET A 300 -25.89 -3.84 -42.57
CA MET A 300 -24.82 -3.04 -43.15
C MET A 300 -23.86 -3.96 -43.90
N ASN A 301 -23.43 -3.51 -45.08
CA ASN A 301 -22.40 -4.19 -45.86
C ASN A 301 -21.27 -3.21 -46.17
N ILE A 302 -20.04 -3.58 -45.80
CA ILE A 302 -18.83 -2.79 -46.04
C ILE A 302 -17.77 -3.74 -46.58
N SER A 303 -17.23 -3.42 -47.76
CA SER A 303 -16.11 -4.15 -48.36
C SER A 303 -14.89 -3.24 -48.45
N MET A 304 -13.76 -3.70 -47.95
CA MET A 304 -12.49 -2.94 -47.94
C MET A 304 -11.34 -3.84 -48.34
N SER A 305 -10.36 -3.28 -49.06
CA SER A 305 -9.06 -3.90 -49.30
C SER A 305 -7.95 -3.02 -48.71
N LEU A 306 -7.07 -3.61 -47.92
CA LEU A 306 -5.96 -2.98 -47.23
C LEU A 306 -4.64 -3.61 -47.71
N PHE A 307 -3.67 -2.79 -48.09
CA PHE A 307 -2.34 -3.24 -48.49
C PHE A 307 -1.35 -3.03 -47.34
N THR A 308 -0.72 -4.12 -46.86
CA THR A 308 0.12 -4.09 -45.65
C THR A 308 1.52 -3.54 -45.88
N ASN A 309 2.11 -3.77 -47.06
CA ASN A 309 3.46 -3.37 -47.44
C ASN A 309 3.62 -3.30 -48.99
N GLY A 310 4.72 -2.74 -49.50
CA GLY A 310 5.10 -2.66 -50.92
C GLY A 310 4.72 -1.34 -51.59
N GLN A 311 4.55 -1.36 -52.92
CA GLN A 311 4.28 -0.15 -53.72
C GLN A 311 2.99 0.60 -53.30
N PHE A 312 2.03 -0.10 -52.68
CA PHE A 312 0.78 0.46 -52.19
C PHE A 312 0.69 0.43 -50.65
N SER A 313 1.83 0.46 -49.95
CA SER A 313 1.89 0.38 -48.48
C SER A 313 0.94 1.37 -47.81
N GLY A 314 0.14 0.87 -46.86
CA GLY A 314 -0.82 1.64 -46.07
C GLY A 314 -2.10 2.05 -46.81
N ARG A 315 -2.26 1.68 -48.08
CA ARG A 315 -3.44 2.04 -48.87
C ARG A 315 -4.66 1.21 -48.47
N VAL A 316 -5.78 1.90 -48.30
CA VAL A 316 -7.12 1.31 -48.14
C VAL A 316 -7.99 1.76 -49.30
N ASP A 317 -8.58 0.79 -49.98
CA ASP A 317 -9.64 1.03 -50.95
C ASP A 317 -10.98 0.56 -50.35
N VAL A 318 -11.91 1.50 -50.21
CA VAL A 318 -13.25 1.25 -49.67
C VAL A 318 -14.23 1.10 -50.83
N THR A 319 -14.91 -0.05 -50.86
CA THR A 319 -15.93 -0.36 -51.86
C THR A 319 -17.31 -0.16 -51.23
N ALA A 320 -18.02 0.85 -51.77
CA ALA A 320 -19.40 1.27 -51.50
C ALA A 320 -20.05 0.65 -50.24
N PRO A 321 -20.07 1.37 -49.10
CA PRO A 321 -20.86 0.93 -47.95
C PRO A 321 -22.36 0.99 -48.30
N SER A 322 -23.10 -0.07 -47.98
CA SER A 322 -24.56 -0.05 -48.05
C SER A 322 -25.16 -0.24 -46.66
N LEU A 323 -26.24 0.49 -46.41
CA LEU A 323 -27.08 0.34 -45.23
C LEU A 323 -28.51 0.12 -45.72
N GLU A 324 -29.12 -0.97 -45.31
CA GLU A 324 -30.45 -1.38 -45.74
C GLU A 324 -31.31 -1.68 -44.52
N ILE A 325 -32.53 -1.13 -44.50
CA ILE A 325 -33.52 -1.44 -43.47
C ILE A 325 -34.18 -2.78 -43.85
N GLU A 326 -33.99 -3.80 -43.02
CA GLU A 326 -34.55 -5.15 -43.27
C GLU A 326 -36.05 -5.21 -42.98
N GLY A 327 -36.52 -4.44 -42.00
CA GLY A 327 -37.94 -4.39 -41.66
C GLY A 327 -38.24 -3.78 -40.30
N LEU A 328 -39.53 -3.55 -40.06
CA LEU A 328 -40.09 -3.06 -38.81
C LEU A 328 -40.80 -4.21 -38.09
N TYR A 329 -40.55 -4.39 -36.80
CA TYR A 329 -41.12 -5.47 -35.99
C TYR A 329 -41.89 -4.91 -34.81
N ASP A 330 -43.02 -5.50 -34.48
CA ASP A 330 -43.79 -5.16 -33.28
C ASP A 330 -43.22 -5.80 -32.00
N ALA A 331 -43.83 -5.48 -30.85
CA ALA A 331 -43.46 -6.03 -29.55
C ALA A 331 -43.56 -7.57 -29.46
N THR A 332 -44.31 -8.20 -30.36
CA THR A 332 -44.47 -9.66 -30.44
C THR A 332 -43.48 -10.32 -31.42
N GLY A 333 -42.71 -9.52 -32.15
CA GLY A 333 -41.76 -9.97 -33.17
C GLY A 333 -42.40 -10.21 -34.55
N THR A 334 -43.62 -9.73 -34.78
CA THR A 334 -44.30 -9.82 -36.08
C THR A 334 -43.84 -8.68 -36.99
N ALA A 335 -43.58 -8.98 -38.26
CA ALA A 335 -43.18 -7.98 -39.24
C ALA A 335 -44.36 -7.05 -39.60
N VAL A 336 -44.13 -5.75 -39.48
CA VAL A 336 -45.05 -4.69 -39.91
C VAL A 336 -44.72 -4.32 -41.35
N ASP A 337 -45.75 -4.15 -42.20
CA ASP A 337 -45.57 -3.75 -43.59
C ASP A 337 -44.91 -2.36 -43.68
N ILE A 338 -43.82 -2.31 -44.45
CA ILE A 338 -42.99 -1.13 -44.67
C ILE A 338 -43.33 -0.41 -45.98
N GLU A 339 -44.09 -1.05 -46.87
CA GLU A 339 -44.47 -0.50 -48.17
C GLU A 339 -45.81 0.25 -48.12
N SER A 340 -46.66 -0.06 -47.13
CA SER A 340 -47.98 0.54 -46.91
C SER A 340 -48.30 0.83 -45.43
N GLY A 341 -49.24 1.73 -45.16
CA GLY A 341 -49.74 2.01 -43.79
C GLY A 341 -48.78 2.78 -42.87
N THR A 342 -48.95 2.61 -41.55
CA THR A 342 -48.19 3.33 -40.50
C THR A 342 -46.69 3.02 -40.54
N GLY A 343 -46.29 1.82 -40.98
CA GLY A 343 -44.87 1.44 -41.11
C GLY A 343 -44.13 2.25 -42.16
N LYS A 344 -44.75 2.51 -43.31
CA LYS A 344 -44.22 3.39 -44.36
C LYS A 344 -43.97 4.82 -43.85
N VAL A 345 -44.93 5.39 -43.11
CA VAL A 345 -44.82 6.75 -42.56
C VAL A 345 -43.66 6.87 -41.56
N ILE A 346 -43.41 5.82 -40.78
CA ILE A 346 -42.30 5.81 -39.81
C ILE A 346 -40.95 5.74 -40.52
N ILE A 347 -40.82 4.90 -41.56
CA ILE A 347 -39.57 4.75 -42.33
C ILE A 347 -39.30 5.98 -43.20
N ASP A 348 -40.32 6.54 -43.86
CA ASP A 348 -40.18 7.76 -44.67
C ASP A 348 -39.73 8.97 -43.83
N ASN A 349 -40.01 8.96 -42.52
CA ASN A 349 -39.57 10.00 -41.57
C ASN A 349 -38.21 9.70 -40.92
N LEU A 350 -37.54 8.61 -41.28
CA LEU A 350 -36.26 8.20 -40.72
C LEU A 350 -35.18 8.12 -41.80
N LYS A 351 -34.08 8.83 -41.59
CA LYS A 351 -32.87 8.75 -42.41
C LYS A 351 -31.74 8.15 -41.57
N LEU A 352 -31.29 6.96 -41.97
CA LEU A 352 -30.11 6.28 -41.44
C LEU A 352 -28.95 6.45 -42.42
N GLU A 353 -27.84 7.03 -41.98
CA GLU A 353 -26.67 7.28 -42.82
C GLU A 353 -25.38 6.90 -42.11
N LEU A 354 -24.53 6.12 -42.79
CA LEU A 354 -23.22 5.76 -42.30
C LEU A 354 -22.23 6.90 -42.59
N LEU A 355 -21.77 7.60 -41.55
CA LEU A 355 -20.96 8.81 -41.69
C LEU A 355 -19.46 8.52 -41.74
N GLY A 356 -18.97 7.62 -40.89
CA GLY A 356 -17.54 7.37 -40.80
C GLY A 356 -17.16 6.11 -40.04
N TRP A 357 -15.86 5.80 -40.06
CA TRP A 357 -15.29 4.61 -39.47
C TRP A 357 -13.95 4.88 -38.79
N ARG A 358 -13.55 4.01 -37.86
CA ARG A 358 -12.21 4.00 -37.26
C ARG A 358 -11.48 2.72 -37.60
N PHE A 359 -10.22 2.88 -37.98
CA PHE A 359 -9.30 1.77 -38.14
C PHE A 359 -8.81 1.31 -36.77
N ASP A 360 -8.73 -0.01 -36.57
CA ASP A 360 -8.14 -0.60 -35.39
C ASP A 360 -7.04 -1.57 -35.81
N GLY A 361 -5.80 -1.13 -35.68
CA GLY A 361 -4.65 -1.90 -36.08
C GLY A 361 -3.36 -1.30 -35.55
N THR A 362 -2.33 -2.13 -35.54
CA THR A 362 -0.99 -1.75 -35.12
C THR A 362 -0.02 -1.98 -36.27
N ARG A 363 1.11 -1.26 -36.25
CA ARG A 363 2.23 -1.55 -37.14
C ARG A 363 3.16 -2.57 -36.50
N THR A 364 3.86 -3.32 -37.33
CA THR A 364 4.98 -4.15 -36.91
C THR A 364 6.16 -3.25 -36.57
N ASN A 365 6.72 -3.39 -35.37
CA ASN A 365 7.92 -2.65 -34.95
C ASN A 365 9.17 -3.54 -35.06
N GLU A 366 9.30 -4.31 -36.14
CA GLU A 366 10.44 -5.20 -36.38
C GLU A 366 11.74 -4.42 -36.65
N ASN A 367 11.61 -3.24 -37.28
CA ASN A 367 12.70 -2.28 -37.46
C ASN A 367 13.17 -1.63 -36.13
N ARG A 368 12.44 -1.87 -35.02
CA ARG A 368 12.68 -1.27 -33.69
C ARG A 368 12.80 0.25 -33.69
N ARG A 369 12.22 0.93 -34.69
CA ARG A 369 12.29 2.38 -34.84
C ARG A 369 11.53 3.11 -33.74
N THR A 370 10.50 2.47 -33.18
CA THR A 370 9.73 3.04 -32.07
C THR A 370 10.15 2.45 -30.75
N GLN A 371 10.51 3.36 -29.84
CA GLN A 371 10.78 3.06 -28.47
C GLN A 371 9.46 2.79 -27.73
N GLY A 372 9.37 1.64 -27.06
CA GLY A 372 8.28 1.37 -26.13
C GLY A 372 8.58 1.90 -24.73
N LEU A 373 7.90 1.34 -23.73
CA LEU A 373 8.13 1.68 -22.32
C LEU A 373 9.56 1.35 -21.86
N LEU A 374 10.09 2.25 -21.02
CA LEU A 374 11.39 2.09 -20.38
C LEU A 374 11.20 1.75 -18.90
N LEU A 375 11.96 0.77 -18.44
CA LEU A 375 12.07 0.42 -17.03
C LEU A 375 13.37 0.98 -16.49
N ASP A 376 13.28 1.88 -15.52
CA ASP A 376 14.43 2.51 -14.87
C ASP A 376 14.45 2.17 -13.37
N PRO A 377 15.46 1.42 -12.88
CA PRO A 377 15.64 1.16 -11.47
C PRO A 377 16.25 2.37 -10.74
N ILE A 378 15.43 3.09 -9.99
CA ILE A 378 15.89 4.21 -9.17
C ILE A 378 16.17 3.72 -7.75
N TRP A 379 17.30 4.16 -7.20
CA TRP A 379 17.66 3.87 -5.83
C TRP A 379 17.44 5.10 -4.96
N GLU A 380 16.59 4.94 -3.95
CA GLU A 380 16.33 5.98 -2.95
C GLU A 380 17.05 5.63 -1.66
N GLN A 381 17.69 6.63 -1.05
CA GLN A 381 18.51 6.45 0.15
C GLN A 381 18.13 7.47 1.21
N GLU A 382 17.97 6.99 2.45
CA GLU A 382 17.85 7.84 3.63
C GLU A 382 18.93 7.49 4.66
N ASN A 383 19.54 8.53 5.23
CA ASN A 383 20.55 8.41 6.26
C ASN A 383 19.95 8.78 7.61
N TYR A 384 20.03 7.87 8.57
CA TYR A 384 19.55 8.09 9.92
C TYR A 384 20.72 8.10 10.89
N LYS A 385 20.86 9.20 11.64
CA LYS A 385 21.89 9.33 12.67
C LYS A 385 21.35 8.77 13.99
N LEU A 386 22.11 7.88 14.62
CA LEU A 386 21.78 7.41 15.97
C LEU A 386 22.28 8.46 16.97
N GLN A 387 21.36 9.01 17.77
CA GLN A 387 21.69 10.00 18.79
C GLN A 387 22.09 9.30 20.10
N TYR A 388 22.99 9.94 20.84
CA TYR A 388 23.29 9.51 22.20
C TYR A 388 22.17 9.97 23.14
N GLY A 389 21.64 9.05 23.93
CA GLY A 389 20.74 9.39 25.02
C GLY A 389 21.48 10.06 26.18
N SER A 390 20.73 10.71 27.08
CA SER A 390 21.23 11.10 28.40
C SER A 390 21.81 9.90 29.17
N PRO A 391 22.93 10.07 29.91
CA PRO A 391 23.51 8.99 30.69
C PRO A 391 22.61 8.59 31.86
N ILE A 392 22.52 7.28 32.12
CA ILE A 392 21.85 6.68 33.27
C ILE A 392 22.96 6.16 34.19
N MET A 393 22.89 6.52 35.47
CA MET A 393 23.97 6.21 36.41
C MET A 393 23.42 5.75 37.76
N THR A 394 24.11 4.82 38.40
CA THR A 394 23.89 4.46 39.81
C THR A 394 25.09 4.92 40.63
N LYS A 395 24.87 5.36 41.88
CA LYS A 395 25.93 5.80 42.79
C LYS A 395 26.12 4.79 43.91
N SER A 396 27.37 4.58 44.33
CA SER A 396 27.69 3.84 45.57
C SER A 396 28.56 4.69 46.50
N PRO A 397 28.35 4.60 47.82
CA PRO A 397 29.21 5.22 48.81
C PRO A 397 30.63 4.60 48.77
N VAL A 398 31.63 5.44 49.04
CA VAL A 398 33.03 4.99 49.09
C VAL A 398 33.23 4.14 50.36
N GLY A 399 33.57 2.86 50.19
CA GLY A 399 33.90 1.95 51.30
C GLY A 399 32.95 0.77 51.52
N VAL A 400 31.85 0.65 50.75
CA VAL A 400 30.97 -0.53 50.75
C VAL A 400 31.15 -1.28 49.44
N GLU A 401 31.53 -2.56 49.51
CA GLU A 401 31.48 -3.48 48.36
C GLU A 401 30.01 -3.90 48.17
N TYR A 402 29.29 -3.15 47.33
CA TYR A 402 28.03 -3.61 46.76
C TYR A 402 28.32 -4.56 45.58
N ASP A 403 27.44 -5.53 45.33
CA ASP A 403 27.53 -6.39 44.15
C ASP A 403 27.26 -5.55 42.90
N ASP A 404 28.29 -5.40 42.05
CA ASP A 404 28.20 -4.65 40.79
C ASP A 404 27.21 -5.32 39.81
N THR A 405 26.86 -6.59 40.02
CA THR A 405 25.91 -7.36 39.21
C THR A 405 24.47 -6.90 39.41
N GLU A 406 24.02 -6.73 40.67
CA GLU A 406 22.65 -6.25 40.96
C GLU A 406 22.42 -4.84 40.42
N ARG A 407 23.44 -3.98 40.51
CA ARG A 407 23.39 -2.61 39.98
C ARG A 407 23.35 -2.56 38.46
N LEU A 408 23.98 -3.54 37.81
CA LEU A 408 23.89 -3.69 36.35
C LEU A 408 22.45 -4.06 35.95
N ASP A 409 21.79 -4.93 36.70
CA ASP A 409 20.41 -5.35 36.42
C ASP A 409 19.39 -4.20 36.58
N ASP A 410 19.59 -3.33 37.57
CA ASP A 410 18.81 -2.09 37.69
C ASP A 410 19.03 -1.15 36.49
N LEU A 411 20.28 -1.02 36.02
CA LEU A 411 20.60 -0.21 34.86
C LEU A 411 20.02 -0.78 33.56
N VAL A 412 20.10 -2.11 33.37
CA VAL A 412 19.49 -2.81 32.23
C VAL A 412 17.97 -2.56 32.21
N SER A 413 17.31 -2.73 33.35
CA SER A 413 15.87 -2.48 33.47
C SER A 413 15.49 -1.03 33.14
N ALA A 414 16.27 -0.06 33.61
CA ALA A 414 16.05 1.35 33.31
C ALA A 414 16.25 1.68 31.81
N VAL A 415 17.25 1.07 31.16
CA VAL A 415 17.47 1.21 29.70
C VAL A 415 16.30 0.64 28.92
N ASN A 416 15.79 -0.54 29.30
CA ASN A 416 14.68 -1.20 28.61
C ASN A 416 13.38 -0.40 28.70
N ILE A 417 13.02 0.06 29.90
CA ILE A 417 11.83 0.90 30.11
C ILE A 417 11.94 2.18 29.28
N ARG A 418 13.12 2.81 29.25
CA ARG A 418 13.35 4.00 28.42
C ARG A 418 13.16 3.69 26.93
N ASN A 419 13.69 2.57 26.45
CA ASN A 419 13.55 2.17 25.04
C ASN A 419 12.09 1.97 24.65
N GLU A 420 11.29 1.34 25.52
CA GLU A 420 9.85 1.21 25.33
C GLU A 420 9.15 2.58 25.27
N MET A 421 9.46 3.48 26.20
CA MET A 421 8.87 4.83 26.20
C MET A 421 9.23 5.65 24.96
N LEU A 422 10.45 5.47 24.42
CA LEU A 422 10.88 6.09 23.17
C LEU A 422 10.12 5.51 21.97
N ALA A 423 9.92 4.19 21.92
CA ALA A 423 9.12 3.53 20.88
C ALA A 423 7.67 4.05 20.85
N ILE A 424 7.04 4.20 22.03
CA ILE A 424 5.69 4.76 22.15
C ILE A 424 5.67 6.21 21.66
N THR A 425 6.62 7.04 22.12
CA THR A 425 6.69 8.46 21.72
C THR A 425 6.88 8.62 20.21
N GLN A 426 7.73 7.79 19.61
CA GLN A 426 7.95 7.75 18.16
C GLN A 426 6.69 7.32 17.40
N THR A 427 5.95 6.35 17.93
CA THR A 427 4.68 5.88 17.33
C THR A 427 3.62 6.98 17.34
N LEU A 428 3.47 7.69 18.45
CA LEU A 428 2.51 8.79 18.59
C LEU A 428 2.83 9.95 17.63
N SER A 429 4.08 10.43 17.64
CA SER A 429 4.51 11.53 16.76
C SER A 429 4.43 11.17 15.27
N TYR A 430 4.79 9.95 14.90
CA TYR A 430 4.69 9.51 13.50
C TYR A 430 3.24 9.36 13.05
N THR A 431 2.33 8.95 13.94
CA THR A 431 0.89 8.88 13.63
C THR A 431 0.33 10.25 13.23
N GLU A 432 0.72 11.33 13.92
CA GLU A 432 0.34 12.69 13.56
C GLU A 432 0.94 13.12 12.21
N ALA A 433 2.19 12.73 11.94
CA ALA A 433 2.81 12.99 10.65
C ALA A 433 2.08 12.26 9.51
N VAL A 434 1.65 11.01 9.72
CA VAL A 434 0.86 10.24 8.74
C VAL A 434 -0.51 10.88 8.51
N LYS A 435 -1.18 11.37 9.56
CA LYS A 435 -2.45 12.11 9.46
C LYS A 435 -2.31 13.34 8.55
N ASN A 436 -1.26 14.14 8.75
CA ASN A 436 -0.99 15.32 7.93
C ASN A 436 -0.62 14.94 6.49
N ALA A 437 0.19 13.89 6.30
CA ALA A 437 0.58 13.42 4.98
C ALA A 437 -0.64 12.94 4.17
N ALA A 438 -1.52 12.13 4.78
CA ALA A 438 -2.75 11.64 4.14
C ALA A 438 -3.70 12.78 3.76
N ALA A 439 -3.82 13.83 4.59
CA ALA A 439 -4.65 14.99 4.30
C ALA A 439 -4.10 15.89 3.17
N SER A 440 -2.79 15.86 2.93
CA SER A 440 -2.11 16.71 1.93
C SER A 440 -2.10 16.13 0.51
N MET A 441 -2.58 14.90 0.31
CA MET A 441 -2.57 14.26 -1.01
C MET A 441 -3.60 14.89 -1.95
N ILE A 442 -3.16 15.36 -3.12
CA ILE A 442 -4.05 15.87 -4.18
C ILE A 442 -4.42 14.72 -5.11
N THR A 443 -3.44 13.91 -5.48
CA THR A 443 -3.64 12.67 -6.22
C THR A 443 -3.22 11.46 -5.40
N PRO A 444 -3.85 10.29 -5.59
CA PRO A 444 -3.43 9.05 -4.94
C PRO A 444 -2.00 8.58 -5.28
N TRP A 445 -1.28 9.28 -6.17
CA TRP A 445 0.06 8.93 -6.64
C TRP A 445 1.14 9.88 -6.13
N ASP A 446 0.76 10.92 -5.38
CA ASP A 446 1.70 11.91 -4.87
C ASP A 446 2.64 11.26 -3.85
N LYS A 447 3.92 11.62 -3.94
CA LYS A 447 4.94 11.18 -2.98
C LYS A 447 4.96 12.16 -1.80
N PRO A 448 4.44 11.78 -0.62
CA PRO A 448 4.43 12.64 0.56
C PRO A 448 5.84 12.90 1.08
N ALA A 449 6.11 14.09 1.61
CA ALA A 449 7.38 14.41 2.27
C ALA A 449 7.44 13.91 3.73
N ILE A 450 7.02 12.66 3.98
CA ILE A 450 7.07 12.03 5.31
C ILE A 450 8.33 11.17 5.44
N ARG A 451 8.94 11.11 6.64
CA ARG A 451 10.11 10.27 6.90
C ARG A 451 9.80 8.79 6.66
N GLY A 452 10.75 8.04 6.09
CA GLY A 452 10.63 6.61 5.86
C GLY A 452 10.58 6.25 4.37
N LEU A 453 11.30 5.19 3.99
CA LEU A 453 11.38 4.73 2.59
C LEU A 453 10.09 4.05 2.09
N GLY A 454 9.17 3.66 2.98
CA GLY A 454 7.89 3.05 2.60
C GLY A 454 7.00 3.98 1.78
N ARG A 455 7.18 5.30 1.87
CA ARG A 455 6.44 6.31 1.08
C ARG A 455 6.59 6.14 -0.45
N HIS A 456 7.67 5.49 -0.90
CA HIS A 456 7.91 5.29 -2.33
C HIS A 456 7.19 4.03 -2.87
N TRP A 457 6.70 3.19 -1.97
CA TRP A 457 6.03 1.92 -2.27
C TRP A 457 4.52 1.97 -2.02
N VAL A 458 4.07 2.81 -1.08
CA VAL A 458 2.69 2.82 -0.61
C VAL A 458 2.21 4.25 -0.41
N ALA A 459 0.94 4.51 -0.73
CA ALA A 459 0.31 5.80 -0.43
C ALA A 459 -0.02 5.89 1.07
N PRO A 460 0.21 7.05 1.73
CA PRO A 460 -0.21 7.25 3.11
C PRO A 460 -1.69 7.00 3.31
N TRP A 461 -2.02 6.33 4.42
CA TRP A 461 -3.40 6.11 4.78
C TRP A 461 -3.58 6.30 6.29
N TYR A 462 -4.60 7.09 6.64
CA TYR A 462 -5.00 7.36 8.01
C TYR A 462 -6.52 7.40 8.12
N SER A 463 -7.07 6.67 9.09
CA SER A 463 -8.47 6.75 9.46
C SER A 463 -8.58 6.74 10.98
N GLU A 464 -9.36 7.68 11.49
CA GLU A 464 -9.69 7.83 12.91
C GLU A 464 -11.18 7.59 13.08
N SER A 465 -11.56 6.72 14.03
CA SER A 465 -12.97 6.43 14.31
C SER A 465 -13.24 6.31 15.81
N ASP A 466 -14.43 6.71 16.22
CA ASP A 466 -14.90 6.59 17.59
C ASP A 466 -15.79 5.36 17.76
N TYR A 467 -15.47 4.50 18.72
CA TYR A 467 -16.25 3.33 19.11
C TYR A 467 -16.82 3.51 20.52
N GLU A 468 -18.11 3.84 20.59
CA GLU A 468 -18.85 3.91 21.84
C GLU A 468 -19.50 2.55 22.14
N VAL A 469 -19.02 1.87 23.18
CA VAL A 469 -19.50 0.55 23.60
C VAL A 469 -20.97 0.61 24.01
N ASP A 470 -21.39 1.70 24.67
CA ASP A 470 -22.73 1.84 25.25
C ASP A 470 -23.85 1.89 24.19
N LYS A 471 -23.59 2.46 23.00
CA LYS A 471 -24.58 2.54 21.92
C LYS A 471 -24.78 1.23 21.17
N VAL A 472 -23.76 0.36 21.15
CA VAL A 472 -23.80 -0.93 20.44
C VAL A 472 -24.52 -2.00 21.27
N ILE A 473 -24.51 -1.86 22.59
CA ILE A 473 -25.12 -2.82 23.51
C ILE A 473 -26.56 -2.39 23.86
N GLN A 474 -27.50 -2.67 22.96
CA GLN A 474 -28.94 -2.51 23.25
C GLN A 474 -29.55 -3.68 24.04
N SER A 475 -28.79 -4.78 24.22
CA SER A 475 -29.23 -5.96 24.95
C SER A 475 -29.14 -5.76 26.48
N LEU A 476 -30.20 -6.18 27.19
CA LEU A 476 -30.21 -6.30 28.66
C LEU A 476 -29.46 -7.55 29.15
N ASP A 477 -29.21 -8.55 28.29
CA ASP A 477 -28.50 -9.77 28.69
C ASP A 477 -26.98 -9.54 28.68
N THR A 478 -26.37 -9.67 29.86
CA THR A 478 -24.95 -9.37 30.11
C THR A 478 -24.00 -10.32 29.39
N LYS A 479 -24.45 -11.54 29.07
CA LYS A 479 -23.66 -12.52 28.31
C LYS A 479 -23.50 -12.13 26.83
N ASP A 480 -24.57 -11.66 26.21
CA ASP A 480 -24.58 -11.30 24.78
C ASP A 480 -24.02 -9.89 24.54
N ALA A 481 -24.11 -9.03 25.56
CA ALA A 481 -23.61 -7.66 25.51
C ALA A 481 -22.12 -7.56 25.14
N LEU A 482 -21.27 -8.35 25.81
CA LEU A 482 -19.83 -8.34 25.57
C LEU A 482 -19.50 -8.92 24.19
N ILE A 483 -20.18 -10.00 23.77
CA ILE A 483 -19.96 -10.64 22.46
C ILE A 483 -20.32 -9.67 21.32
N ASN A 484 -21.46 -8.96 21.44
CA ASN A 484 -21.88 -7.97 20.45
C ASN A 484 -20.92 -6.78 20.36
N ALA A 485 -20.38 -6.30 21.48
CA ALA A 485 -19.37 -5.25 21.48
C ALA A 485 -18.07 -5.69 20.79
N ARG A 486 -17.65 -6.95 21.01
CA ARG A 486 -16.48 -7.51 20.32
C ARG A 486 -16.68 -7.59 18.81
N GLN A 487 -17.80 -8.18 18.37
CA GLN A 487 -18.11 -8.29 16.95
C GLN A 487 -18.16 -6.92 16.27
N GLY A 488 -18.77 -5.93 16.93
CA GLY A 488 -18.83 -4.56 16.42
C GLY A 488 -17.45 -3.90 16.29
N LEU A 489 -16.57 -4.07 17.28
CA LEU A 489 -15.20 -3.53 17.22
C LEU A 489 -14.38 -4.22 16.12
N VAL A 490 -14.44 -5.55 16.06
CA VAL A 490 -13.71 -6.37 15.10
C VAL A 490 -14.14 -6.09 13.67
N GLN A 491 -15.44 -5.93 13.41
CA GLN A 491 -15.95 -5.58 12.09
C GLN A 491 -15.45 -4.20 11.64
N ARG A 492 -15.33 -3.24 12.56
CA ARG A 492 -14.76 -1.92 12.27
C ARG A 492 -13.27 -1.97 11.96
N ILE A 493 -12.50 -2.76 12.73
CA ILE A 493 -11.07 -2.99 12.43
C ILE A 493 -10.94 -3.65 11.05
N GLY A 494 -11.73 -4.69 10.76
CA GLY A 494 -11.71 -5.39 9.47
C GLY A 494 -12.05 -4.48 8.28
N ASP A 495 -13.05 -3.61 8.42
CA ASP A 495 -13.41 -2.62 7.40
C ASP A 495 -12.31 -1.56 7.20
N GLN A 496 -11.73 -1.04 8.29
CA GLN A 496 -10.60 -0.12 8.21
C GLN A 496 -9.37 -0.76 7.54
N VAL A 497 -8.98 -1.97 7.95
CA VAL A 497 -7.83 -2.69 7.40
C VAL A 497 -8.04 -3.01 5.91
N THR A 498 -9.23 -3.46 5.52
CA THR A 498 -9.53 -3.82 4.13
C THR A 498 -9.47 -2.59 3.22
N ARG A 499 -10.08 -1.48 3.64
CA ARG A 499 -9.99 -0.20 2.90
C ARG A 499 -8.57 0.31 2.84
N ALA A 500 -7.82 0.24 3.95
CA ALA A 500 -6.43 0.64 3.95
C ALA A 500 -5.61 -0.18 2.94
N ILE A 501 -5.73 -1.51 2.91
CA ILE A 501 -4.99 -2.35 1.96
C ILE A 501 -5.33 -2.00 0.51
N GLN A 502 -6.60 -1.70 0.21
CA GLN A 502 -7.07 -1.32 -1.11
C GLN A 502 -6.60 0.07 -1.54
N ASP A 503 -6.86 1.08 -0.71
CA ASP A 503 -6.63 2.50 -1.04
C ASP A 503 -5.14 2.85 -1.00
N SER A 504 -4.40 2.28 -0.05
CA SER A 504 -2.95 2.52 0.09
C SER A 504 -2.12 1.78 -0.96
N ARG A 505 -2.68 0.73 -1.60
CA ARG A 505 -2.00 -0.19 -2.52
C ARG A 505 -0.91 -1.04 -1.88
N PHE A 506 -1.08 -1.37 -0.60
CA PHE A 506 -0.17 -2.24 0.13
C PHE A 506 0.00 -3.62 -0.53
N MET A 507 -1.08 -4.23 -1.05
CA MET A 507 -1.02 -5.57 -1.63
C MET A 507 -0.17 -5.63 -2.92
N PRO A 508 -0.31 -4.71 -3.89
CA PRO A 508 0.65 -4.57 -4.99
C PRO A 508 2.11 -4.45 -4.54
N ALA A 509 2.39 -3.62 -3.53
CA ALA A 509 3.75 -3.43 -3.03
C ALA A 509 4.30 -4.69 -2.36
N LEU A 510 3.48 -5.39 -1.57
CA LEU A 510 3.83 -6.63 -0.89
C LEU A 510 4.18 -7.74 -1.89
N ARG A 511 3.37 -7.92 -2.93
CA ARG A 511 3.60 -8.92 -3.98
C ARG A 511 4.88 -8.66 -4.77
N LEU A 512 5.19 -7.40 -5.03
CA LEU A 512 6.44 -7.04 -5.72
C LEU A 512 7.67 -7.24 -4.81
N LEU A 513 7.54 -6.98 -3.51
CA LEU A 513 8.63 -7.15 -2.55
C LEU A 513 8.94 -8.63 -2.25
N THR A 514 7.89 -9.43 -2.05
CA THR A 514 8.01 -10.86 -1.68
C THR A 514 8.15 -11.78 -2.90
N ALA A 515 7.83 -11.28 -4.10
CA ALA A 515 7.67 -12.08 -5.33
C ALA A 515 6.65 -13.22 -5.20
N ASP A 516 5.80 -13.20 -4.16
CA ASP A 516 4.75 -14.19 -3.92
C ASP A 516 3.37 -13.58 -4.20
N PRO A 517 2.58 -14.13 -5.15
CA PRO A 517 1.23 -13.65 -5.43
C PRO A 517 0.24 -13.87 -4.28
N ASN A 518 0.51 -14.80 -3.37
CA ASN A 518 -0.38 -15.21 -2.28
C ASN A 518 -0.02 -14.58 -0.92
N ALA A 519 1.07 -13.81 -0.83
CA ALA A 519 1.47 -13.17 0.41
C ALA A 519 0.37 -12.22 0.94
N LEU A 520 0.02 -12.38 2.22
CA LEU A 520 -0.97 -11.56 2.92
C LEU A 520 -0.30 -10.82 4.08
N PRO A 521 -0.70 -9.57 4.36
CA PRO A 521 -0.16 -8.85 5.52
C PRO A 521 -0.67 -9.45 6.84
N LYS A 522 0.20 -9.42 7.85
CA LYS A 522 -0.17 -9.64 9.25
C LYS A 522 -0.56 -8.30 9.88
N VAL A 523 -1.65 -8.27 10.64
CA VAL A 523 -2.15 -7.06 11.31
C VAL A 523 -1.69 -7.06 12.77
N VAL A 524 -0.94 -6.04 13.18
CA VAL A 524 -0.53 -5.87 14.58
C VAL A 524 -1.45 -4.83 15.21
N ILE A 525 -2.15 -5.21 16.29
CA ILE A 525 -3.08 -4.36 17.03
C ILE A 525 -2.44 -3.99 18.37
N ALA A 526 -2.15 -2.71 18.55
CA ALA A 526 -1.64 -2.13 19.78
C ALA A 526 -2.79 -1.50 20.58
N THR A 527 -2.91 -1.85 21.87
CA THR A 527 -3.94 -1.29 22.77
C THR A 527 -3.53 -1.39 24.25
N ASP A 528 -4.40 -0.99 25.18
CA ASP A 528 -4.19 -1.15 26.62
C ASP A 528 -4.62 -2.54 27.13
N GLU A 529 -3.99 -3.01 28.21
CA GLU A 529 -4.21 -4.34 28.77
C GLU A 529 -5.70 -4.66 29.04
N PRO A 530 -6.52 -3.77 29.66
CA PRO A 530 -7.95 -4.03 29.86
C PRO A 530 -8.74 -4.20 28.56
N THR A 531 -8.48 -3.38 27.54
CA THR A 531 -9.15 -3.51 26.23
C THR A 531 -8.79 -4.83 25.56
N ALA A 532 -7.49 -5.18 25.56
CA ALA A 532 -7.04 -6.43 24.99
C ALA A 532 -7.67 -7.62 25.71
N ALA A 533 -7.55 -7.71 27.03
CA ALA A 533 -8.07 -8.82 27.82
C ALA A 533 -9.61 -8.94 27.75
N MET A 534 -10.35 -7.84 27.74
CA MET A 534 -11.81 -7.88 27.80
C MET A 534 -12.49 -7.94 26.43
N LEU A 535 -11.90 -7.35 25.38
CA LEU A 535 -12.54 -7.24 24.06
C LEU A 535 -11.84 -8.05 22.96
N LEU A 536 -10.55 -8.36 23.09
CA LEU A 536 -9.78 -9.00 22.00
C LEU A 536 -9.23 -10.39 22.36
N LEU A 537 -8.96 -10.67 23.64
CA LEU A 537 -8.27 -11.88 24.11
C LEU A 537 -9.21 -12.76 24.96
N VAL A 538 -10.03 -13.60 24.33
CA VAL A 538 -10.77 -14.68 25.03
C VAL A 538 -10.71 -16.01 24.27
N GLN A 539 -10.71 -17.10 25.04
CA GLN A 539 -10.64 -18.50 24.63
C GLN A 539 -11.59 -18.88 23.49
N GLY A 540 -11.01 -19.38 22.40
CA GLY A 540 -11.68 -20.29 21.47
C GLY A 540 -11.70 -19.89 20.00
N ASP A 541 -11.40 -18.63 19.65
CA ASP A 541 -11.41 -18.19 18.26
C ASP A 541 -10.19 -17.33 17.91
N GLN A 542 -9.30 -17.89 17.09
CA GLN A 542 -8.11 -17.21 16.55
C GLN A 542 -8.41 -16.42 15.26
N ARG A 543 -9.68 -16.25 14.88
CA ARG A 543 -10.09 -15.66 13.58
C ARG A 543 -10.86 -14.35 13.70
N LEU A 544 -10.47 -13.45 14.61
CA LEU A 544 -11.16 -12.17 14.80
C LEU A 544 -11.30 -11.38 13.47
N LEU A 545 -10.26 -11.28 12.64
CA LEU A 545 -10.37 -10.56 11.35
C LEU A 545 -10.85 -11.44 10.16
N GLY A 546 -11.44 -12.61 10.45
CA GLY A 546 -11.77 -13.64 9.47
C GLY A 546 -10.56 -14.52 9.11
N ASP A 547 -10.77 -15.50 8.22
CA ASP A 547 -9.72 -16.47 7.80
C ASP A 547 -8.65 -15.85 6.89
N ARG A 548 -8.83 -14.61 6.46
CA ARG A 548 -7.99 -13.97 5.43
C ARG A 548 -6.79 -13.21 5.98
N TYR A 549 -6.81 -12.73 7.22
CA TYR A 549 -5.71 -11.94 7.78
C TYR A 549 -5.32 -12.47 9.15
N GLU A 550 -4.05 -12.82 9.31
CA GLU A 550 -3.48 -13.12 10.62
C GLU A 550 -3.32 -11.83 11.42
N TYR A 551 -3.60 -11.90 12.73
CA TYR A 551 -3.42 -10.75 13.62
C TYR A 551 -2.64 -11.11 14.87
N GLU A 552 -1.98 -10.11 15.45
CA GLU A 552 -1.32 -10.20 16.74
C GLU A 552 -1.71 -8.99 17.60
N VAL A 553 -2.14 -9.24 18.83
CA VAL A 553 -2.51 -8.19 19.78
C VAL A 553 -1.35 -7.97 20.74
N ILE A 554 -0.92 -6.72 20.88
CA ILE A 554 0.12 -6.28 21.81
C ILE A 554 -0.45 -5.23 22.76
N THR A 555 0.01 -5.25 24.00
CA THR A 555 -0.50 -4.39 25.08
C THR A 555 0.57 -3.47 25.64
N THR A 556 0.16 -2.30 26.11
CA THR A 556 1.00 -1.36 26.86
C THR A 556 0.24 -0.75 28.03
N ASN A 557 0.98 -0.36 29.07
CA ASN A 557 0.43 0.25 30.29
C ASN A 557 0.68 1.77 30.37
N ASP A 558 1.25 2.38 29.32
CA ASP A 558 1.54 3.82 29.28
C ASP A 558 0.27 4.67 29.34
N ASP A 559 0.30 5.73 30.16
CA ASP A 559 -0.84 6.63 30.37
C ASP A 559 -1.30 7.33 29.08
N ARG A 560 -0.43 7.58 28.10
CA ARG A 560 -0.81 8.27 26.85
C ARG A 560 -1.70 7.42 25.94
N TRP A 561 -1.83 6.12 26.21
CA TRP A 561 -2.80 5.23 25.56
C TRP A 561 -4.20 5.30 26.19
N ARG A 562 -4.36 6.01 27.32
CA ARG A 562 -5.61 6.21 28.04
C ARG A 562 -5.84 7.69 28.39
N VAL A 563 -6.85 8.31 27.81
CA VAL A 563 -7.24 9.68 28.15
C VAL A 563 -8.43 9.63 29.10
N LYS A 564 -8.24 10.14 30.32
CA LYS A 564 -9.35 10.30 31.26
C LYS A 564 -10.18 11.53 30.87
N ASN A 565 -11.48 11.36 30.69
CA ASN A 565 -12.39 12.48 30.51
C ASN A 565 -12.75 13.03 31.90
N GLU A 566 -12.39 14.29 32.17
CA GLU A 566 -12.58 14.93 33.48
C GLU A 566 -14.07 15.17 33.81
N ALA A 567 -14.94 15.31 32.80
CA ALA A 567 -16.36 15.60 33.00
C ALA A 567 -17.17 14.37 33.49
N ASP A 568 -16.83 13.18 33.02
CA ASP A 568 -17.60 11.94 33.26
C ASP A 568 -16.84 10.88 34.05
N GLY A 569 -15.58 11.15 34.45
CA GLY A 569 -14.69 10.18 35.10
C GLY A 569 -14.30 8.97 34.25
N SER A 570 -14.79 8.89 33.01
CA SER A 570 -14.63 7.75 32.10
C SER A 570 -13.29 7.77 31.37
N TRP A 571 -12.79 6.58 31.03
CA TRP A 571 -11.54 6.42 30.30
C TRP A 571 -11.81 6.19 28.81
N THR A 572 -11.23 7.04 27.97
CA THR A 572 -11.14 6.85 26.52
C THR A 572 -9.82 6.14 26.21
N ARG A 573 -9.89 5.01 25.51
CA ARG A 573 -8.73 4.15 25.26
C ARG A 573 -8.36 4.15 23.80
N ARG A 574 -7.06 4.14 23.54
CA ARG A 574 -6.49 4.12 22.19
C ARG A 574 -6.32 2.68 21.71
N LEU A 575 -6.88 2.36 20.55
CA LEU A 575 -6.53 1.18 19.79
C LEU A 575 -5.93 1.64 18.47
N GLN A 576 -4.73 1.17 18.16
CA GLN A 576 -4.04 1.49 16.92
C GLN A 576 -3.59 0.20 16.27
N TRP A 577 -3.74 0.11 14.95
CA TRP A 577 -3.27 -1.04 14.19
C TRP A 577 -2.27 -0.62 13.12
N VAL A 578 -1.35 -1.54 12.81
CA VAL A 578 -0.32 -1.41 11.77
C VAL A 578 -0.18 -2.73 11.00
N LEU A 579 0.49 -2.68 9.85
CA LEU A 579 0.72 -3.85 9.00
C LEU A 579 2.17 -4.35 9.14
N LYS A 580 2.35 -5.67 9.09
CA LYS A 580 3.64 -6.37 9.10
C LYS A 580 3.67 -7.41 7.98
N VAL A 581 4.84 -7.57 7.36
CA VAL A 581 5.11 -8.62 6.37
C VAL A 581 5.42 -9.93 7.08
N PRO A 582 4.74 -11.05 6.77
CA PRO A 582 4.88 -12.31 7.51
C PRO A 582 6.22 -13.05 7.28
N THR A 583 6.89 -12.82 6.14
CA THR A 583 8.10 -13.55 5.74
C THR A 583 9.40 -12.79 5.99
N ALA A 584 9.35 -11.62 6.61
CA ALA A 584 10.56 -10.92 7.02
C ALA A 584 11.02 -11.55 8.34
N ASP A 585 12.16 -12.23 8.32
CA ASP A 585 12.80 -12.73 9.54
C ASP A 585 12.87 -11.59 10.57
N ASP A 586 12.45 -11.86 11.81
CA ASP A 586 12.50 -10.88 12.89
C ASP A 586 13.96 -10.37 13.04
N GLY A 587 14.17 -9.07 12.80
CA GLY A 587 15.50 -8.44 12.74
C GLY A 587 16.00 -8.07 11.35
N SER A 588 15.24 -8.37 10.27
CA SER A 588 15.54 -7.87 8.93
C SER A 588 14.89 -6.51 8.66
N TYR A 589 15.58 -5.66 7.89
CA TYR A 589 15.03 -4.38 7.46
C TYR A 589 13.94 -4.59 6.39
N CYS A 590 12.73 -4.06 6.64
CA CYS A 590 11.62 -4.12 5.68
C CYS A 590 10.92 -2.76 5.58
N VAL A 591 10.87 -2.20 4.37
CA VAL A 591 10.24 -0.89 4.10
C VAL A 591 8.72 -0.87 4.31
N LEU A 592 8.07 -2.04 4.27
CA LEU A 592 6.62 -2.20 4.43
C LEU A 592 6.20 -2.49 5.88
N ASN A 593 7.15 -2.76 6.78
CA ASN A 593 6.87 -2.84 8.20
C ASN A 593 6.78 -1.44 8.81
N TRP A 594 6.12 -1.32 9.98
CA TRP A 594 5.95 -0.04 10.66
C TRP A 594 7.28 0.68 10.90
N GLY A 595 8.28 -0.03 11.44
CA GLY A 595 9.61 0.52 11.67
C GLY A 595 10.62 -0.51 12.16
N ASN A 596 11.83 -0.03 12.47
CA ASN A 596 12.89 -0.80 13.10
C ASN A 596 13.51 -0.01 14.27
N HIS A 597 14.05 -0.75 15.24
CA HIS A 597 14.86 -0.18 16.33
C HIS A 597 16.33 -0.40 16.01
N PHE A 598 17.11 0.68 15.92
CA PHE A 598 18.55 0.59 15.72
C PHE A 598 19.27 0.75 17.05
N TRP A 599 20.02 -0.27 17.46
CA TRP A 599 20.77 -0.31 18.71
C TRP A 599 22.27 -0.38 18.43
N SER A 600 23.05 0.54 19.00
CA SER A 600 24.51 0.43 18.98
C SER A 600 25.00 -0.07 20.34
N PRO A 601 25.85 -1.12 20.39
CA PRO A 601 26.38 -1.63 21.65
C PRO A 601 27.06 -0.54 22.47
N ILE A 602 26.95 -0.64 23.79
CA ILE A 602 27.35 0.42 24.71
C ILE A 602 28.35 -0.10 25.73
N MET A 603 29.38 0.69 26.02
CA MET A 603 30.37 0.34 27.03
C MET A 603 29.90 0.80 28.41
N VAL A 604 29.93 -0.11 29.38
CA VAL A 604 29.69 0.19 30.79
C VAL A 604 30.96 0.78 31.38
N THR A 605 30.86 1.94 32.01
CA THR A 605 32.00 2.59 32.65
C THR A 605 31.80 2.69 34.15
N ASN A 606 32.78 2.21 34.92
CA ASN A 606 32.84 2.40 36.36
C ASN A 606 33.93 3.44 36.66
N ILE A 607 33.54 4.63 37.10
CA ILE A 607 34.46 5.77 37.27
C ILE A 607 34.24 6.39 38.65
N ASN A 608 35.32 6.76 39.33
CA ASN A 608 35.25 7.55 40.55
C ASN A 608 35.12 9.03 40.17
N ILE A 609 33.92 9.59 40.32
CA ILE A 609 33.61 10.96 39.89
C ILE A 609 33.53 11.86 41.13
N GLN A 610 34.17 13.05 41.05
CA GLN A 610 34.02 14.11 42.06
C GLN A 610 32.86 15.04 41.67
N ARG A 611 31.82 15.11 42.51
CA ARG A 611 30.74 16.11 42.41
C ARG A 611 30.50 16.74 43.76
N ASN A 612 30.37 18.07 43.81
CA ASN A 612 30.08 18.83 45.04
C ASN A 612 31.04 18.52 46.22
N GLY A 613 32.33 18.36 45.95
CA GLY A 613 33.35 18.13 47.00
C GLY A 613 33.39 16.71 47.58
N ALA A 614 32.55 15.78 47.10
CA ALA A 614 32.59 14.37 47.47
C ALA A 614 33.00 13.49 46.28
N THR A 615 33.85 12.50 46.53
CA THR A 615 34.16 11.40 45.59
C THR A 615 33.13 10.30 45.75
N SER A 616 32.53 9.83 44.65
CA SER A 616 31.70 8.63 44.65
C SER A 616 32.02 7.75 43.45
N LYS A 617 31.97 6.42 43.64
CA LYS A 617 32.01 5.48 42.51
C LYS A 617 30.66 5.49 41.81
N GLU A 618 30.65 5.81 40.53
CA GLU A 618 29.45 5.85 39.69
C GLU A 618 29.60 4.83 38.56
N LEU A 619 28.58 3.97 38.40
CA LEU A 619 28.44 3.08 37.25
C LEU A 619 27.54 3.79 36.24
N ALA A 620 28.05 4.05 35.04
CA ALA A 620 27.38 4.88 34.04
C ALA A 620 27.23 4.16 32.70
N VAL A 621 26.04 4.33 32.11
CA VAL A 621 25.67 3.82 30.79
C VAL A 621 25.03 4.94 29.97
N GLN A 622 25.48 5.09 28.73
CA GLN A 622 24.90 6.07 27.80
C GLN A 622 24.37 5.35 26.55
N PRO A 623 23.07 5.00 26.50
CA PRO A 623 22.52 4.23 25.40
C PRO A 623 22.52 5.04 24.11
N ARG A 624 22.79 4.37 23.00
CA ARG A 624 22.76 4.95 21.66
C ARG A 624 21.80 4.16 20.79
N ASN A 625 20.62 4.73 20.57
CA ASN A 625 19.57 4.09 19.81
C ASN A 625 18.60 5.05 19.13
N ALA A 626 17.84 4.51 18.19
CA ALA A 626 16.77 5.23 17.53
C ALA A 626 15.68 4.27 17.03
N HIS A 627 14.42 4.57 17.34
CA HIS A 627 13.24 3.97 16.70
C HIS A 627 12.91 4.78 15.44
N ILE A 628 12.78 4.10 14.31
CA ILE A 628 12.55 4.76 13.02
C ILE A 628 11.36 4.11 12.32
N CYS A 629 10.38 4.91 11.93
CA CYS A 629 9.23 4.45 11.16
C CYS A 629 9.50 4.51 9.66
N HIS A 630 8.98 3.54 8.91
CA HIS A 630 9.17 3.40 7.46
C HIS A 630 7.86 3.43 6.68
N CYS A 631 6.82 2.74 7.16
CA CYS A 631 5.55 2.58 6.45
C CYS A 631 4.49 3.57 6.96
N PRO A 632 3.96 4.48 6.11
CA PRO A 632 3.01 5.52 6.51
C PRO A 632 1.55 5.05 6.49
N ILE A 633 1.22 3.92 7.14
CA ILE A 633 -0.15 3.38 7.19
C ILE A 633 -0.51 3.04 8.62
N THR A 634 -1.58 3.63 9.12
CA THR A 634 -2.12 3.25 10.43
C THR A 634 -3.58 3.65 10.56
N GLY A 635 -4.36 2.86 11.30
CA GLY A 635 -5.70 3.23 11.72
C GLY A 635 -5.80 3.40 13.24
N LEU A 636 -6.64 4.34 13.65
CA LEU A 636 -6.88 4.71 15.03
C LEU A 636 -8.36 4.51 15.37
N ILE A 637 -8.62 3.83 16.48
CA ILE A 637 -9.96 3.67 17.04
C ILE A 637 -9.93 4.12 18.50
N TRP A 638 -10.75 5.11 18.83
CA TRP A 638 -10.97 5.54 20.21
C TRP A 638 -12.13 4.77 20.82
N ILE A 639 -11.84 3.99 21.86
CA ILE A 639 -12.85 3.19 22.56
C ILE A 639 -13.34 3.94 23.79
N LYS A 640 -14.65 4.19 23.85
CA LYS A 640 -15.35 4.93 24.91
C LYS A 640 -16.36 4.02 25.62
N GLY A 641 -16.53 4.17 26.93
CA GLY A 641 -17.59 3.52 27.71
C GLY A 641 -17.24 2.16 28.36
N ILE A 642 -16.06 1.58 28.14
CA ILE A 642 -15.68 0.27 28.73
C ILE A 642 -15.79 0.26 30.26
N THR A 643 -15.37 1.32 30.94
CA THR A 643 -15.37 1.36 32.41
C THR A 643 -16.78 1.42 32.99
N LYS A 644 -17.67 2.22 32.38
CA LYS A 644 -19.09 2.25 32.75
C LYS A 644 -19.75 0.89 32.52
N PHE A 645 -19.44 0.24 31.40
CA PHE A 645 -19.93 -1.11 31.11
C PHE A 645 -19.51 -2.13 32.18
N VAL A 646 -18.25 -2.10 32.62
CA VAL A 646 -17.75 -2.99 33.69
C VAL A 646 -18.42 -2.69 35.03
N GLU A 647 -18.55 -1.41 35.39
CA GLU A 647 -19.14 -0.97 36.66
C GLU A 647 -20.65 -1.21 36.74
N GLU A 648 -21.39 -0.96 35.67
CA GLU A 648 -22.86 -1.03 35.68
C GLU A 648 -23.43 -2.40 35.32
N LYS A 649 -22.79 -3.15 34.41
CA LYS A 649 -23.37 -4.39 33.83
C LYS A 649 -22.62 -5.67 34.16
N LEU A 650 -21.34 -5.63 34.54
CA LEU A 650 -20.56 -6.81 34.94
C LEU A 650 -20.45 -6.97 36.47
N ALA A 651 -20.67 -5.90 37.24
CA ALA A 651 -20.83 -6.01 38.67
C ALA A 651 -22.14 -6.76 38.99
N PHE A 652 -22.05 -7.86 39.75
CA PHE A 652 -23.22 -8.47 40.42
C PHE A 652 -23.72 -7.50 41.50
N ASN A 653 -24.37 -6.41 41.10
CA ASN A 653 -25.07 -5.55 42.03
C ASN A 653 -26.36 -6.26 42.44
N VAL A 654 -26.30 -6.97 43.56
CA VAL A 654 -27.50 -7.40 44.28
C VAL A 654 -28.09 -6.15 44.92
N THR A 655 -28.95 -5.45 44.19
CA THR A 655 -29.86 -4.49 44.79
C THR A 655 -30.88 -5.26 45.60
N THR A 656 -30.66 -5.38 46.91
CA THR A 656 -31.73 -5.78 47.83
C THR A 656 -32.75 -4.66 47.89
N THR A 657 -33.80 -4.75 47.09
CA THR A 657 -35.02 -3.96 47.30
C THR A 657 -35.71 -4.45 48.56
N SER A 658 -35.35 -3.89 49.72
CA SER A 658 -36.27 -3.91 50.87
C SER A 658 -37.40 -2.93 50.57
N ASN A 659 -38.63 -3.43 50.58
CA ASN A 659 -39.84 -2.66 50.33
C ASN A 659 -39.83 -1.29 51.00
N GLY A 660 -39.82 -0.25 50.17
CA GLY A 660 -40.38 1.06 50.48
C GLY A 660 -39.72 1.85 51.60
N THR A 661 -38.48 2.33 51.41
CA THR A 661 -38.09 3.72 51.76
C THR A 661 -36.71 4.00 51.17
N GLY A 662 -36.55 5.17 50.52
CA GLY A 662 -35.27 5.61 49.98
C GLY A 662 -34.24 5.80 51.10
N GLY A 663 -33.08 5.17 50.95
CA GLY A 663 -31.92 5.32 51.82
C GLY A 663 -30.68 5.60 50.98
N THR A 664 -30.04 6.72 51.28
CA THR A 664 -28.82 7.29 50.70
C THR A 664 -27.57 6.47 51.05
N ASP A 665 -26.51 6.71 50.28
CA ASP A 665 -25.18 6.07 50.23
C ASP A 665 -24.49 5.62 51.54
N GLY A 666 -23.70 4.55 51.40
CA GLY A 666 -22.40 4.39 52.08
C GLY A 666 -22.32 3.30 53.14
N GLY A 667 -21.58 2.21 52.87
CA GLY A 667 -21.27 1.20 53.88
C GLY A 667 -20.31 0.11 53.40
N ASN A 668 -19.06 0.23 53.81
CA ASN A 668 -17.94 -0.64 53.48
C ASN A 668 -18.05 -2.06 54.09
N ALA A 669 -17.45 -3.03 53.40
CA ALA A 669 -17.03 -4.38 53.79
C ALA A 669 -17.57 -5.02 55.09
N GLY A 670 -18.33 -6.11 54.95
CA GLY A 670 -18.68 -7.02 56.04
C GLY A 670 -17.65 -8.14 56.20
N ASP A 671 -17.03 -8.18 57.38
CA ASP A 671 -16.09 -9.18 57.90
C ASP A 671 -16.50 -10.64 57.69
N VAL A 672 -15.51 -11.46 57.35
CA VAL A 672 -15.60 -12.92 57.33
C VAL A 672 -15.41 -13.45 58.76
N GLY A 673 -16.52 -13.60 59.49
CA GLY A 673 -16.55 -14.24 60.81
C GLY A 673 -16.82 -15.73 60.72
N GLY A 674 -15.77 -16.54 60.90
CA GLY A 674 -15.84 -18.01 60.92
C GLY A 674 -16.73 -18.55 62.05
N GLY A 675 -17.60 -19.48 61.69
CA GLY A 675 -18.46 -20.19 62.64
C GLY A 675 -17.65 -21.15 63.52
N ALA A 676 -17.76 -20.97 64.84
CA ALA A 676 -17.48 -21.99 65.82
C ALA A 676 -18.72 -22.21 66.68
N THR A 677 -19.08 -23.48 66.76
CA THR A 677 -20.21 -24.12 67.44
C THR A 677 -20.36 -23.68 68.91
N GLN A 678 -21.57 -23.36 69.36
CA GLN A 678 -21.95 -23.38 70.77
C GLN A 678 -22.99 -24.48 71.04
N PRO A 679 -22.87 -25.26 72.14
CA PRO A 679 -23.98 -26.05 72.67
C PRO A 679 -24.85 -25.19 73.60
N GLY A 680 -26.15 -25.43 73.58
CA GLY A 680 -27.15 -24.61 74.27
C GLY A 680 -27.42 -24.96 75.73
N THR A 681 -28.26 -24.10 76.33
CA THR A 681 -29.23 -24.36 77.42
C THR A 681 -30.07 -23.08 77.54
N GLY A 682 -31.40 -23.14 77.31
CA GLY A 682 -32.43 -22.96 78.35
C GLY A 682 -32.30 -21.63 79.10
N GLY A 683 -33.16 -20.60 78.96
CA GLY A 683 -34.60 -20.60 78.90
C GLY A 683 -35.12 -19.97 80.20
N GLU A 684 -35.54 -18.69 80.17
CA GLU A 684 -36.50 -18.09 81.11
C GLU A 684 -36.92 -16.70 80.61
N GLY A 685 -38.20 -16.39 80.78
CA GLY A 685 -38.89 -15.25 80.17
C GLY A 685 -39.22 -14.09 81.10
N ALA A 686 -40.27 -13.36 80.69
CA ALA A 686 -40.78 -12.06 81.19
C ALA A 686 -39.96 -10.87 80.70
N GLY A 687 -40.54 -9.81 80.10
CA GLY A 687 -41.88 -9.27 80.21
C GLY A 687 -41.73 -7.80 80.65
N GLY A 688 -42.13 -6.87 79.78
CA GLY A 688 -42.04 -5.42 80.00
C GLY A 688 -42.06 -4.65 78.69
#